data_AF-A0AAU6D6Y5-F1
#
_entry.id   AF-A0AAU6D6Y5-F1
#
_cell.length_a   1.000
_cell.length_b   1.000
_cell.length_c   1.000
_cell.angle_alpha   90.00
_cell.angle_beta   90.00
_cell.angle_gamma   90.00
#
_symmetry.space_group_name_H-M   'P 1'
#
loop_
_entity.id
_entity.type
_entity.pdbx_description
1 polymer ?
#
loop_
_entity_poly.entity_id
_entity_poly.type
_entity_poly.pdbx_seq_one_letter_code
_entity_poly.pdbx_strand_id
1 'polypeptide(L)'
;MVGPRRLRAPRISSRFRRRLAVVSVLGMVVLPLQSLAGANAASGPKPVADPAALVNPLIGTSGAVNTFPGPDMPFGMMQWGPDTTPSRTQGGGYEYNSTKISGYSLTHVSGPGCDVAGDVPILPVTGALTGNLSDLSSQFSHDNEQTGVGYYGVKDAKGITTELTDTTRAGLGRFTFPAGAQSSLLLKLSGGATQVDGTRVRVVSDREVSGSVDSGHFCGAGNRYTLHFDIKFSRPFTGSGTWVGSTINPDATALSLGRPQQKLATHPGTALHEPHFTVPAAPSPKVHPSGTAAGKAATNTPAASSPPVTGANGMYLTFDTSANAAVTAAVGISYTSDDNAAANLSTEVKGFNFDAMEKANHTAWNDILGKVQIGGGSQDQQVQFYTALYHSLLHPNVFSDDNGQYMGMDNQVHKLTKGQKAQYANYSAWDTYRSQTQLIAMVAPQQTGDIVTSMLNGYDQTGLLPKWASNNGESYVMVGDPAAAIIADAYAFGVRNFDAAHALEAVEHEATVPNQDRPGEAVRDAKGYLPLDGTYGCCNFYGPVSTQLEYDSADYAVASFAKSLGKTADYTTFATRAQDWMNVFNPQTGYIQGKNSDGQFAGGFTPGTSNGFVEGTSAQYTPMVPFNLQELITARGGPAAYASYLDSLLSNITDPSDTNANLSNEPSLEIPWEYDYLGQPWKTQAAVRQAQQKLYFNAPVGSFGNDDLGAMSSWYVWSALGMYPETPGTDTLVLGSPVFPLAKVTLGNGKQVAINAPGAAVDAPYVQALDVKGKAWKTSWLTFAQFEKAGTLDYSLNTVPNTSWATSPDAAPPSDSTGGGRVLAATGPTSDGLIVAPGASGDATLRVTNLGAKAVTVDWTATAPTGVTLGTSSGSLTVPPSGSAQATVPVTAGDTEGSYAVTFALTDHDSGAALTGATLRVAVAQPGELWPYESNEGIYPDGTHFGGGFDDGGWAYSQNAMTAAGITSGAKVSADGIDYTWPTIAAGRPDNLEVAGQTIPQPAGTSGAFLGLLGSATNAPTDGSGVPGAVTATYTDGTTAKATVTFSDWTLNGGSSKPVAGNTTAVTTGYRNTSSGGTDNVKAYVFAVKVPLDPTRTVASVTLPVTGATGTVHLFAIGIGG
;
A
#
# COMPACT_ATOMS: atom_id res chain seq x y z
N MET A 1 53.87 -41.11 48.98
CA MET A 1 54.76 -41.56 47.90
C MET A 1 54.28 -42.91 47.39
N VAL A 2 54.04 -42.96 46.08
CA VAL A 2 54.29 -44.10 45.18
C VAL A 2 53.61 -45.43 45.53
N GLY A 3 52.46 -45.68 44.90
CA GLY A 3 52.10 -47.04 44.50
C GLY A 3 52.92 -47.49 43.29
N PRO A 4 52.85 -48.77 42.90
CA PRO A 4 52.54 -49.07 41.50
C PRO A 4 51.55 -50.24 41.38
N ARG A 5 50.51 -50.16 40.51
CA ARG A 5 50.51 -50.57 39.08
C ARG A 5 50.84 -52.07 38.89
N ARG A 6 50.15 -52.91 38.11
CA ARG A 6 49.02 -52.87 37.14
C ARG A 6 49.20 -54.14 36.24
N LEU A 7 48.17 -54.50 35.45
CA LEU A 7 48.15 -55.41 34.25
C LEU A 7 47.97 -56.92 34.54
N ARG A 8 47.15 -57.69 33.82
CA ARG A 8 46.18 -57.46 32.73
C ARG A 8 45.23 -58.68 32.65
N ALA A 9 44.01 -58.48 32.15
CA ALA A 9 42.97 -59.50 31.90
C ALA A 9 43.26 -60.40 30.67
N PRO A 10 42.48 -61.49 30.41
CA PRO A 10 41.22 -61.33 29.67
C PRO A 10 40.04 -62.31 29.98
N ARG A 11 38.83 -61.83 29.63
CA ARG A 11 37.62 -62.47 29.01
C ARG A 11 36.81 -63.60 29.71
N ILE A 12 35.69 -63.17 30.31
CA ILE A 12 34.25 -63.46 30.04
C ILE A 12 33.81 -64.89 29.62
N SER A 13 32.95 -65.53 30.43
CA SER A 13 31.57 -65.89 30.02
C SER A 13 30.63 -66.28 31.18
N SER A 14 29.37 -65.84 31.03
CA SER A 14 28.09 -66.35 31.57
C SER A 14 27.68 -66.23 33.06
N ARG A 15 26.70 -65.32 33.24
CA ARG A 15 25.44 -65.38 34.03
C ARG A 15 25.48 -65.79 35.51
N PHE A 16 25.05 -64.88 36.39
CA PHE A 16 24.43 -65.25 37.68
C PHE A 16 23.32 -64.27 38.14
N ARG A 17 22.29 -64.85 38.77
CA ARG A 17 21.18 -64.21 39.48
C ARG A 17 21.57 -63.96 40.95
N ARG A 18 21.29 -62.74 41.44
CA ARG A 18 20.37 -62.38 42.55
C ARG A 18 20.32 -63.23 43.84
N ARG A 19 20.44 -62.53 44.98
CA ARG A 19 19.56 -62.52 46.21
C ARG A 19 20.27 -62.84 47.53
N LEU A 20 19.89 -62.08 48.56
CA LEU A 20 19.44 -62.52 49.89
C LEU A 20 18.80 -61.28 50.56
N ALA A 21 17.81 -61.31 51.45
CA ALA A 21 16.71 -62.19 51.84
C ALA A 21 15.96 -61.41 52.94
N VAL A 22 14.71 -61.79 53.25
CA VAL A 22 14.11 -61.96 54.60
C VAL A 22 12.57 -61.88 54.52
N VAL A 23 11.93 -62.71 55.35
CA VAL A 23 10.58 -63.28 55.32
C VAL A 23 9.55 -62.44 56.11
N SER A 24 8.29 -62.53 55.68
CA SER A 24 7.06 -61.88 56.19
C SER A 24 6.43 -62.58 57.40
N VAL A 25 5.60 -61.87 58.21
CA VAL A 25 4.21 -62.24 58.61
C VAL A 25 3.46 -61.03 59.25
N LEU A 26 2.24 -60.81 58.76
CA LEU A 26 1.00 -60.13 59.20
C LEU A 26 0.90 -59.21 60.46
N GLY A 27 0.07 -58.16 60.33
CA GLY A 27 -0.90 -57.72 61.36
C GLY A 27 -1.12 -56.20 61.50
N MET A 28 -2.33 -55.72 61.15
CA MET A 28 -2.80 -54.31 61.08
C MET A 28 -2.63 -53.42 62.33
N VAL A 29 -2.34 -52.11 62.16
CA VAL A 29 -3.01 -50.94 62.80
C VAL A 29 -2.75 -49.67 61.94
N VAL A 30 -3.80 -48.85 61.79
CA VAL A 30 -3.92 -47.57 61.05
C VAL A 30 -3.34 -46.38 61.83
N LEU A 31 -2.65 -45.43 61.15
CA LEU A 31 -2.63 -43.96 61.34
C LEU A 31 -1.60 -43.31 60.36
N PRO A 32 -1.73 -42.00 60.01
CA PRO A 32 -1.99 -41.54 58.65
C PRO A 32 -0.74 -41.30 57.79
N LEU A 33 -0.86 -41.59 56.48
CA LEU A 33 0.04 -41.05 55.46
C LEU A 33 -0.13 -39.52 55.43
N GLN A 34 0.95 -38.80 55.74
CA GLN A 34 1.11 -37.44 55.26
C GLN A 34 1.18 -37.49 53.73
N SER A 35 0.11 -37.04 53.09
CA SER A 35 0.08 -36.74 51.67
C SER A 35 1.09 -35.62 51.41
N LEU A 36 2.19 -35.94 50.72
CA LEU A 36 2.92 -34.96 49.90
C LEU A 36 2.00 -34.57 48.74
N ALA A 37 1.06 -33.66 49.02
CA ALA A 37 0.28 -32.95 48.02
C ALA A 37 1.04 -31.69 47.61
N GLY A 38 1.08 -31.43 46.31
CA GLY A 38 1.45 -30.12 45.77
C GLY A 38 2.76 -30.09 44.98
N ALA A 39 2.90 -30.92 43.94
CA ALA A 39 3.58 -30.39 42.76
C ALA A 39 2.67 -29.26 42.24
N ASN A 40 3.08 -28.01 42.39
CA ASN A 40 2.43 -26.88 41.74
C ASN A 40 2.40 -27.20 40.23
N ALA A 41 1.25 -27.61 39.71
CA ALA A 41 0.97 -27.47 38.29
C ALA A 41 1.21 -26.00 37.99
N ALA A 42 2.23 -25.69 37.19
CA ALA A 42 2.47 -24.32 36.74
C ALA A 42 1.16 -23.83 36.12
N SER A 43 0.50 -22.86 36.76
CA SER A 43 -0.70 -22.24 36.22
C SER A 43 -0.31 -21.67 34.86
N GLY A 44 -1.05 -22.02 33.80
CA GLY A 44 -0.80 -21.50 32.46
C GLY A 44 -0.74 -19.97 32.41
N PRO A 45 -0.18 -19.40 31.33
CA PRO A 45 -0.05 -17.96 31.17
C PRO A 45 -1.42 -17.29 31.36
N LYS A 46 -1.47 -16.25 32.20
CA LYS A 46 -2.70 -15.49 32.44
C LYS A 46 -2.92 -14.53 31.26
N PRO A 47 -4.14 -14.45 30.71
CA PRO A 47 -4.48 -13.40 29.76
C PRO A 47 -4.27 -12.01 30.37
N VAL A 48 -3.85 -11.04 29.55
CA VAL A 48 -3.80 -9.63 29.93
C VAL A 48 -5.21 -9.16 30.30
N ALA A 49 -5.36 -8.61 31.50
CA ALA A 49 -6.65 -8.15 32.03
C ALA A 49 -7.03 -6.73 31.57
N ASP A 50 -6.01 -5.90 31.32
CA ASP A 50 -6.14 -4.53 30.87
C ASP A 50 -5.29 -4.28 29.61
N PRO A 51 -5.73 -4.77 28.44
CA PRO A 51 -5.10 -4.48 27.15
C PRO A 51 -4.85 -2.99 26.85
N ALA A 52 -5.78 -2.10 27.23
CA ALA A 52 -5.68 -0.68 26.90
C ALA A 52 -4.46 -0.03 27.58
N ALA A 53 -4.12 -0.45 28.80
CA ALA A 53 -2.92 0.01 29.51
C ALA A 53 -1.58 -0.42 28.85
N LEU A 54 -1.61 -1.31 27.86
CA LEU A 54 -0.40 -1.75 27.12
C LEU A 54 -0.22 -1.06 25.78
N VAL A 55 -1.19 -0.29 25.31
CA VAL A 55 -1.07 0.47 24.06
C VAL A 55 -0.11 1.64 24.28
N ASN A 56 0.80 1.84 23.33
CA ASN A 56 1.71 2.98 23.30
C ASN A 56 1.46 3.83 22.04
N PRO A 57 0.67 4.92 22.13
CA PRO A 57 0.35 5.76 20.97
C PRO A 57 1.54 6.47 20.32
N LEU A 58 2.73 6.43 20.92
CA LEU A 58 3.94 6.99 20.31
C LEU A 58 4.55 6.07 19.26
N ILE A 59 4.20 4.78 19.23
CA ILE A 59 4.67 3.85 18.19
C ILE A 59 4.10 4.30 16.83
N GLY A 60 4.96 4.49 15.85
CA GLY A 60 4.61 4.97 14.51
C GLY A 60 4.61 6.51 14.35
N THR A 61 4.98 7.25 15.40
CA THR A 61 5.06 8.72 15.36
C THR A 61 6.39 9.24 14.83
N SER A 62 7.23 8.38 14.25
CA SER A 62 8.47 8.76 13.56
C SER A 62 8.80 7.79 12.43
N GLY A 63 9.75 8.13 11.58
CA GLY A 63 10.20 7.23 10.50
C GLY A 63 9.20 7.06 9.35
N ALA A 64 8.35 8.06 9.12
CA ALA A 64 7.32 8.09 8.07
C ALA A 64 6.16 7.06 8.22
N VAL A 65 6.02 6.44 9.40
CA VAL A 65 4.83 5.61 9.69
C VAL A 65 3.56 6.46 9.87
N ASN A 66 3.72 7.74 10.23
CA ASN A 66 2.70 8.79 10.20
C ASN A 66 1.46 8.56 11.12
N THR A 67 1.63 7.91 12.28
CA THR A 67 0.56 7.82 13.30
C THR A 67 0.50 9.07 14.18
N PHE A 68 -0.47 9.13 15.11
CA PHE A 68 -0.65 10.25 16.04
C PHE A 68 -0.85 9.78 17.50
N PRO A 69 -0.37 10.53 18.50
CA PRO A 69 -0.46 10.13 19.92
C PRO A 69 -1.68 10.71 20.66
N GLY A 70 -2.57 11.43 19.95
CA GLY A 70 -3.77 12.00 20.53
C GLY A 70 -4.78 10.93 21.00
N PRO A 71 -5.69 11.25 21.93
CA PRO A 71 -6.85 10.43 22.21
C PRO A 71 -7.69 10.20 20.94
N ASP A 72 -8.37 9.04 20.94
CA ASP A 72 -9.45 8.69 20.03
C ASP A 72 -10.36 7.69 20.76
N MET A 73 -11.60 7.53 20.33
CA MET A 73 -12.44 6.36 20.65
C MET A 73 -12.22 5.27 19.59
N PRO A 74 -12.61 4.00 19.84
CA PRO A 74 -12.64 3.02 18.76
C PRO A 74 -13.47 3.56 17.58
N PHE A 75 -12.82 3.76 16.44
CA PHE A 75 -13.37 4.38 15.23
C PHE A 75 -13.93 5.81 15.38
N GLY A 76 -13.39 6.65 16.27
CA GLY A 76 -13.96 7.96 16.59
C GLY A 76 -13.96 8.97 15.43
N MET A 77 -14.88 9.94 15.47
CA MET A 77 -14.90 11.07 14.53
C MET A 77 -13.88 12.15 14.91
N MET A 78 -13.65 12.36 16.21
CA MET A 78 -12.69 13.31 16.76
C MET A 78 -11.40 12.60 17.14
N GLN A 79 -10.26 13.22 16.82
CA GLN A 79 -8.93 12.79 17.24
C GLN A 79 -8.18 14.01 17.77
N TRP A 80 -8.51 14.50 18.96
CA TRP A 80 -7.98 15.78 19.43
C TRP A 80 -6.54 15.63 19.93
N GLY A 81 -5.56 15.91 19.06
CA GLY A 81 -4.15 15.59 19.29
C GLY A 81 -3.17 16.74 19.00
N PRO A 82 -1.89 16.57 19.34
CA PRO A 82 -0.82 17.55 19.08
C PRO A 82 -0.36 17.61 17.62
N ASP A 83 -0.11 18.81 17.12
CA ASP A 83 0.56 19.06 15.84
C ASP A 83 1.99 19.57 16.06
N THR A 84 3.02 18.92 15.52
CA THR A 84 4.43 19.34 15.68
C THR A 84 4.94 20.28 14.59
N THR A 85 6.09 20.93 14.85
CA THR A 85 6.80 21.81 13.90
C THR A 85 8.31 21.80 14.20
N PRO A 86 9.23 21.94 13.22
CA PRO A 86 9.01 22.27 11.80
C PRO A 86 8.40 21.13 10.97
N SER A 87 8.53 19.89 11.44
CA SER A 87 7.96 18.73 10.75
C SER A 87 6.55 18.46 11.25
N ARG A 88 5.60 18.42 10.32
CA ARG A 88 4.25 17.91 10.50
C ARG A 88 4.09 16.74 9.54
N THR A 89 3.89 15.55 10.07
CA THR A 89 3.71 14.33 9.27
C THR A 89 2.34 14.33 8.59
N GLN A 90 2.27 13.62 7.47
CA GLN A 90 1.05 13.49 6.66
C GLN A 90 -0.05 12.79 7.48
N GLY A 91 -1.17 13.48 7.72
CA GLY A 91 -2.34 13.00 8.46
C GLY A 91 -2.18 12.77 9.97
N GLY A 92 -1.00 12.34 10.42
CA GLY A 92 -0.67 12.07 11.83
C GLY A 92 -0.24 13.31 12.63
N GLY A 93 0.03 14.45 11.98
CA GLY A 93 0.25 15.74 12.64
C GLY A 93 1.50 15.87 13.51
N TYR A 94 2.09 14.75 13.96
CA TYR A 94 3.11 14.67 15.00
C TYR A 94 4.31 13.86 14.51
N GLU A 95 5.51 14.42 14.70
CA GLU A 95 6.81 13.77 14.53
C GLU A 95 7.54 13.77 15.86
N TYR A 96 7.83 12.58 16.40
CA TYR A 96 8.48 12.39 17.70
C TYR A 96 9.74 13.22 17.85
N ASN A 97 10.59 13.33 16.83
CA ASN A 97 11.84 14.08 16.96
C ASN A 97 11.67 15.62 16.93
N SER A 98 10.45 16.12 16.71
CA SER A 98 10.15 17.55 16.76
C SER A 98 10.06 18.05 18.21
N THR A 99 10.57 19.26 18.45
CA THR A 99 10.65 19.84 19.81
C THR A 99 9.65 20.97 20.07
N LYS A 100 8.76 21.22 19.11
CA LYS A 100 7.74 22.27 19.20
C LYS A 100 6.39 21.76 18.73
N ILE A 101 5.35 22.23 19.42
CA ILE A 101 3.94 22.03 19.11
C ILE A 101 3.39 23.31 18.50
N SER A 102 2.81 23.22 17.31
CA SER A 102 2.17 24.34 16.60
C SER A 102 0.72 24.57 17.04
N GLY A 103 0.06 23.54 17.59
CA GLY A 103 -1.29 23.57 18.15
C GLY A 103 -1.77 22.16 18.48
N TYR A 104 -3.02 22.05 18.92
CA TYR A 104 -3.71 20.78 19.12
C TYR A 104 -4.97 20.75 18.26
N SER A 105 -4.93 20.08 17.11
CA SER A 105 -6.02 20.02 16.13
C SER A 105 -7.04 18.93 16.45
N LEU A 106 -8.26 19.09 15.91
CA LEU A 106 -9.43 18.30 16.29
C LEU A 106 -9.58 16.99 15.51
N THR A 107 -8.82 16.82 14.42
CA THR A 107 -8.93 15.70 13.48
C THR A 107 -7.54 15.21 13.05
N HIS A 108 -7.35 13.90 12.98
CA HIS A 108 -6.13 13.25 12.52
C HIS A 108 -6.49 11.95 11.78
N VAL A 109 -5.60 11.49 10.91
CA VAL A 109 -5.70 10.20 10.22
C VAL A 109 -4.40 9.44 10.45
N SER A 110 -4.49 8.18 10.88
CA SER A 110 -3.32 7.36 11.22
C SER A 110 -2.69 6.77 9.96
N GLY A 111 -1.45 7.11 9.69
CA GLY A 111 -0.62 6.49 8.67
C GLY A 111 -0.84 6.84 7.19
N PRO A 112 -1.51 7.94 6.77
CA PRO A 112 -1.69 8.18 5.34
C PRO A 112 -0.40 8.65 4.65
N GLY A 113 -0.29 8.40 3.35
CA GLY A 113 0.80 8.87 2.49
C GLY A 113 0.68 10.32 1.99
N CYS A 114 -0.36 11.07 2.40
CA CYS A 114 -0.59 12.46 2.00
C CYS A 114 -1.17 13.30 3.15
N ASP A 115 -0.99 14.62 3.05
CA ASP A 115 -1.60 15.56 4.00
C ASP A 115 -3.12 15.43 4.01
N VAL A 116 -3.68 15.30 5.21
CA VAL A 116 -5.12 15.20 5.49
C VAL A 116 -5.40 15.71 6.90
N ALA A 117 -6.62 16.17 7.16
CA ALA A 117 -7.08 16.56 8.50
C ALA A 117 -6.22 17.67 9.15
N GLY A 118 -6.00 17.59 10.46
CA GLY A 118 -5.27 18.60 11.22
C GLY A 118 -6.09 19.87 11.48
N ASP A 119 -7.42 19.77 11.42
CA ASP A 119 -8.33 20.90 11.38
C ASP A 119 -8.42 21.65 12.72
N VAL A 120 -8.45 22.98 12.65
CA VAL A 120 -8.63 23.91 13.78
C VAL A 120 -7.64 23.67 14.94
N PRO A 121 -6.31 23.82 14.73
CA PRO A 121 -5.35 23.74 15.84
C PRO A 121 -5.64 24.78 16.93
N ILE A 122 -5.79 24.32 18.17
CA ILE A 122 -5.96 25.16 19.36
C ILE A 122 -4.61 25.24 20.08
N LEU A 123 -4.07 26.44 20.33
CA LEU A 123 -2.80 26.63 21.04
C LEU A 123 -2.98 27.50 22.29
N PRO A 124 -2.69 27.00 23.51
CA PRO A 124 -2.61 27.84 24.69
C PRO A 124 -1.31 28.65 24.71
N VAL A 125 -1.41 29.93 25.04
CA VAL A 125 -0.27 30.85 25.08
C VAL A 125 -0.32 31.77 26.29
N THR A 126 0.86 32.21 26.73
CA THR A 126 1.02 33.23 27.77
C THR A 126 1.68 34.49 27.24
N GLY A 127 1.34 35.63 27.84
CA GLY A 127 1.92 36.94 27.56
C GLY A 127 1.11 37.77 26.55
N ALA A 128 1.70 38.88 26.12
CA ALA A 128 1.07 39.79 25.16
C ALA A 128 1.01 39.16 23.77
N LEU A 129 -0.14 39.33 23.09
CA LEU A 129 -0.34 38.86 21.72
C LEU A 129 0.21 39.90 20.73
N THR A 130 1.31 39.58 20.05
CA THR A 130 1.98 40.47 19.09
C THR A 130 2.51 39.67 17.89
N GLY A 131 2.60 40.30 16.73
CA GLY A 131 3.14 39.67 15.52
C GLY A 131 2.14 38.73 14.84
N ASN A 132 2.64 37.79 14.05
CA ASN A 132 1.81 36.78 13.39
C ASN A 132 1.48 35.65 14.36
N LEU A 133 0.23 35.60 14.84
CA LEU A 133 -0.20 34.61 15.83
C LEU A 133 -0.22 33.17 15.28
N SER A 134 -0.30 33.02 13.95
CA SER A 134 -0.26 31.70 13.31
C SER A 134 1.10 31.02 13.46
N ASP A 135 2.19 31.80 13.53
CA ASP A 135 3.57 31.30 13.64
C ASP A 135 3.96 30.90 15.08
N LEU A 136 3.09 31.18 16.07
CA LEU A 136 3.37 30.84 17.46
C LEU A 136 3.38 29.33 17.65
N SER A 137 4.36 28.83 18.40
CA SER A 137 4.49 27.42 18.78
C SER A 137 4.88 27.33 20.25
N SER A 138 4.61 26.20 20.89
CA SER A 138 5.12 25.91 22.23
C SER A 138 6.25 24.90 22.19
N GLN A 139 7.34 25.16 22.93
CA GLN A 139 8.45 24.22 23.04
C GLN A 139 8.15 23.19 24.13
N PHE A 140 8.44 21.92 23.88
CA PHE A 140 8.19 20.83 24.82
C PHE A 140 9.35 19.82 24.87
N SER A 141 9.25 18.82 25.73
CA SER A 141 10.14 17.67 25.83
C SER A 141 9.32 16.44 26.22
N HIS A 142 9.67 15.26 25.69
CA HIS A 142 9.02 14.00 26.04
C HIS A 142 9.14 13.64 27.53
N ASP A 143 10.14 14.18 28.25
CA ASP A 143 10.25 14.02 29.72
C ASP A 143 9.02 14.58 30.47
N ASN A 144 8.29 15.50 29.84
CA ASN A 144 7.08 16.13 30.38
C ASN A 144 5.84 15.79 29.56
N GLU A 145 5.92 14.77 28.71
CA GLU A 145 4.82 14.27 27.89
C GLU A 145 4.34 12.93 28.45
N GLN A 146 3.03 12.73 28.41
CA GLN A 146 2.36 11.52 28.85
C GLN A 146 1.31 11.17 27.81
N THR A 147 1.39 9.93 27.30
CA THR A 147 0.48 9.40 26.30
C THR A 147 -0.15 8.13 26.81
N GLY A 148 -1.41 7.92 26.49
CA GLY A 148 -2.13 6.68 26.79
C GLY A 148 -3.41 6.62 25.99
N VAL A 149 -4.08 5.47 26.06
CA VAL A 149 -5.37 5.30 25.40
C VAL A 149 -6.38 6.29 25.98
N GLY A 150 -6.96 7.13 25.11
CA GLY A 150 -7.93 8.14 25.52
C GLY A 150 -7.35 9.33 26.27
N TYR A 151 -6.02 9.48 26.32
CA TYR A 151 -5.37 10.58 27.02
C TYR A 151 -4.08 11.05 26.34
N TYR A 152 -3.98 12.36 26.15
CA TYR A 152 -2.72 13.03 25.85
C TYR A 152 -2.47 14.15 26.86
N GLY A 153 -1.25 14.25 27.38
CA GLY A 153 -0.86 15.30 28.31
C GLY A 153 0.57 15.78 28.10
N VAL A 154 0.78 17.10 28.08
CA VAL A 154 2.13 17.67 28.01
C VAL A 154 2.24 18.95 28.81
N LYS A 155 3.38 19.12 29.49
CA LYS A 155 3.76 20.41 30.08
C LYS A 155 4.85 21.07 29.25
N ASP A 156 4.54 22.25 28.74
CA ASP A 156 5.45 22.99 27.87
C ASP A 156 6.52 23.78 28.64
N ALA A 157 7.49 24.33 27.90
CA ALA A 157 8.61 25.10 28.44
C ALA A 157 8.18 26.44 29.07
N LYS A 158 6.97 26.94 28.78
CA LYS A 158 6.37 28.12 29.42
C LYS A 158 5.59 27.75 30.68
N GLY A 159 5.53 26.46 31.02
CA GLY A 159 4.85 25.93 32.20
C GLY A 159 3.35 25.76 32.04
N ILE A 160 2.81 25.80 30.82
CA ILE A 160 1.41 25.47 30.54
C ILE A 160 1.29 23.95 30.48
N THR A 161 0.36 23.38 31.24
CA THR A 161 -0.01 21.97 31.09
C THR A 161 -1.27 21.86 30.24
N THR A 162 -1.20 21.08 29.17
CA THR A 162 -2.33 20.73 28.30
C THR A 162 -2.66 19.26 28.49
N GLU A 163 -3.93 18.94 28.70
CA GLU A 163 -4.45 17.58 28.84
C GLU A 163 -5.69 17.44 27.94
N LEU A 164 -5.76 16.36 27.16
CA LEU A 164 -6.79 16.10 26.15
C LEU A 164 -7.39 14.70 26.33
N THR A 165 -8.70 14.61 26.15
CA THR A 165 -9.46 13.35 26.09
C THR A 165 -10.70 13.56 25.24
N ASP A 166 -11.28 12.49 24.70
CA ASP A 166 -12.43 12.58 23.81
C ASP A 166 -13.45 11.43 23.96
N THR A 167 -14.55 11.66 23.25
CA THR A 167 -15.66 10.77 22.96
C THR A 167 -15.73 10.63 21.43
N THR A 168 -16.77 9.98 20.89
CA THR A 168 -16.84 9.74 19.45
C THR A 168 -16.84 11.05 18.65
N ARG A 169 -17.50 12.13 19.10
CA ARG A 169 -17.66 13.38 18.31
C ARG A 169 -17.33 14.66 19.06
N ALA A 170 -16.89 14.53 20.31
CA ALA A 170 -16.62 15.65 21.19
C ALA A 170 -15.48 15.33 22.15
N GLY A 171 -14.90 16.33 22.80
CA GLY A 171 -13.80 16.13 23.73
C GLY A 171 -13.62 17.26 24.73
N LEU A 172 -12.72 17.03 25.67
CA LEU A 172 -12.35 17.95 26.73
C LEU A 172 -10.84 18.25 26.66
N GLY A 173 -10.52 19.55 26.61
CA GLY A 173 -9.16 20.06 26.76
C GLY A 173 -9.02 20.84 28.06
N ARG A 174 -8.11 20.45 28.95
CA ARG A 174 -7.79 21.14 30.20
C ARG A 174 -6.44 21.84 30.06
N PHE A 175 -6.46 23.17 30.11
CA PHE A 175 -5.29 24.02 29.96
C PHE A 175 -4.98 24.71 31.29
N THR A 176 -3.88 24.34 31.93
CA THR A 176 -3.46 24.89 33.23
C THR A 176 -2.31 25.88 33.02
N PHE A 177 -2.57 27.16 33.25
CA PHE A 177 -1.63 28.26 33.01
C PHE A 177 -0.77 28.59 34.25
N PRO A 178 0.47 29.08 34.09
CA PRO A 178 1.25 29.61 35.20
C PRO A 178 0.58 30.86 35.80
N ALA A 179 0.66 31.00 37.13
CA ALA A 179 0.04 32.11 37.85
C ALA A 179 0.58 33.48 37.41
N GLY A 180 -0.31 34.48 37.28
CA GLY A 180 0.07 35.87 37.01
C GLY A 180 0.37 36.21 35.55
N ALA A 181 0.24 35.25 34.62
CA ALA A 181 0.41 35.49 33.18
C ALA A 181 -0.93 35.79 32.48
N GLN A 182 -0.92 36.71 31.51
CA GLN A 182 -2.03 36.82 30.56
C GLN A 182 -2.18 35.47 29.85
N SER A 183 -3.35 34.85 29.97
CA SER A 183 -3.59 33.48 29.51
C SER A 183 -4.58 33.53 28.34
N SER A 184 -4.17 33.02 27.17
CA SER A 184 -5.03 33.00 25.99
C SER A 184 -5.03 31.65 25.29
N LEU A 185 -6.12 31.34 24.60
CA LEU A 185 -6.22 30.26 23.63
C LEU A 185 -6.27 30.87 22.22
N LEU A 186 -5.51 30.31 21.29
CA LEU A 186 -5.50 30.66 19.87
C LEU A 186 -6.20 29.56 19.08
N LEU A 187 -7.27 29.89 18.36
CA LEU A 187 -7.98 29.00 17.45
C LEU A 187 -7.47 29.31 16.04
N LYS A 188 -6.53 28.51 15.53
CA LYS A 188 -5.84 28.74 14.26
C LYS A 188 -6.63 28.16 13.09
N LEU A 189 -7.69 28.84 12.65
CA LEU A 189 -8.66 28.31 11.68
C LEU A 189 -8.04 27.85 10.36
N SER A 190 -7.03 28.55 9.85
CA SER A 190 -6.33 28.16 8.62
C SER A 190 -5.04 27.37 8.87
N GLY A 191 -4.89 26.77 10.06
CA GLY A 191 -3.71 26.01 10.48
C GLY A 191 -3.77 24.52 10.17
N GLY A 192 -4.72 24.08 9.34
CA GLY A 192 -4.91 22.69 8.91
C GLY A 192 -3.66 22.07 8.27
N ALA A 193 -3.60 20.73 8.19
CA ALA A 193 -2.54 20.06 7.43
C ALA A 193 -2.75 20.26 5.92
N THR A 194 -4.00 20.42 5.50
CA THR A 194 -4.42 20.63 4.13
C THR A 194 -4.76 22.08 3.81
N GLN A 195 -4.97 22.36 2.52
CA GLN A 195 -5.43 23.66 2.07
C GLN A 195 -6.83 23.99 2.62
N VAL A 196 -6.95 25.15 3.24
CA VAL A 196 -8.21 25.70 3.76
C VAL A 196 -8.76 26.77 2.79
N ASP A 197 -9.95 26.51 2.25
CA ASP A 197 -10.63 27.38 1.28
C ASP A 197 -11.58 28.41 1.93
N GLY A 198 -11.96 28.18 3.19
CA GLY A 198 -12.90 29.02 3.92
C GLY A 198 -12.78 28.87 5.42
N THR A 199 -12.94 29.97 6.15
CA THR A 199 -12.96 29.98 7.63
C THR A 199 -14.11 30.82 8.15
N ARG A 200 -14.77 30.36 9.21
CA ARG A 200 -15.78 31.10 9.98
C ARG A 200 -15.57 30.86 11.47
N VAL A 201 -15.65 31.91 12.27
CA VAL A 201 -15.76 31.80 13.73
C VAL A 201 -16.56 32.99 14.28
N ARG A 202 -17.31 32.76 15.35
CA ARG A 202 -18.04 33.79 16.08
C ARG A 202 -18.10 33.50 17.58
N VAL A 203 -18.12 34.56 18.36
CA VAL A 203 -18.50 34.52 19.77
C VAL A 203 -20.03 34.36 19.88
N VAL A 204 -20.47 33.32 20.60
CA VAL A 204 -21.88 33.03 20.89
C VAL A 204 -22.27 33.64 22.24
N SER A 205 -21.41 33.49 23.25
CA SER A 205 -21.53 34.07 24.59
C SER A 205 -20.14 34.29 25.19
N ASP A 206 -20.05 34.83 26.40
CA ASP A 206 -18.77 34.97 27.12
C ASP A 206 -18.12 33.62 27.50
N ARG A 207 -18.77 32.50 27.19
CA ARG A 207 -18.33 31.13 27.45
C ARG A 207 -18.39 30.22 26.23
N GLU A 208 -18.73 30.74 25.04
CA GLU A 208 -19.03 29.89 23.89
C GLU A 208 -18.62 30.54 22.57
N VAL A 209 -17.95 29.77 21.72
CA VAL A 209 -17.60 30.13 20.34
C VAL A 209 -17.99 29.00 19.40
N SER A 210 -18.42 29.34 18.19
CA SER A 210 -18.75 28.37 17.14
C SER A 210 -18.17 28.81 15.81
N GLY A 211 -17.96 27.87 14.89
CA GLY A 211 -17.37 28.16 13.59
C GLY A 211 -17.30 26.95 12.67
N SER A 212 -16.66 27.16 11.52
CA SER A 212 -16.36 26.09 10.58
C SER A 212 -15.10 26.38 9.76
N VAL A 213 -14.51 25.33 9.19
CA VAL A 213 -13.43 25.39 8.21
C VAL A 213 -13.81 24.56 6.99
N ASP A 214 -13.59 25.11 5.80
CA ASP A 214 -13.74 24.41 4.52
C ASP A 214 -12.36 23.93 4.09
N SER A 215 -12.16 22.62 4.10
CA SER A 215 -10.87 21.94 3.97
C SER A 215 -10.96 20.83 2.90
N GLY A 216 -9.88 20.09 2.66
CA GLY A 216 -9.84 18.99 1.69
C GLY A 216 -8.55 18.92 0.90
N HIS A 217 -8.65 18.69 -0.41
CA HIS A 217 -7.52 18.58 -1.33
C HIS A 217 -6.55 17.44 -1.01
N PHE A 218 -7.11 16.30 -0.59
CA PHE A 218 -6.33 15.13 -0.22
C PHE A 218 -5.50 14.63 -1.42
N CYS A 219 -4.19 14.43 -1.24
CA CYS A 219 -3.23 14.16 -2.31
C CYS A 219 -3.35 15.10 -3.54
N GLY A 220 -3.79 16.34 -3.35
CA GLY A 220 -4.02 17.29 -4.44
C GLY A 220 -5.29 17.04 -5.27
N ALA A 221 -6.15 16.10 -4.86
CA ALA A 221 -7.44 15.85 -5.49
C ALA A 221 -8.42 17.03 -5.28
N GLY A 222 -9.52 17.06 -6.03
CA GLY A 222 -10.51 18.13 -5.96
C GLY A 222 -11.50 18.02 -4.78
N ASN A 223 -11.38 17.01 -3.93
CA ASN A 223 -12.31 16.71 -2.84
C ASN A 223 -12.28 17.81 -1.77
N ARG A 224 -13.45 18.16 -1.22
CA ARG A 224 -13.59 19.19 -0.18
C ARG A 224 -14.66 18.78 0.84
N TYR A 225 -14.45 19.20 2.08
CA TYR A 225 -15.38 18.99 3.18
C TYR A 225 -15.46 20.24 4.06
N THR A 226 -16.52 20.35 4.87
CA THR A 226 -16.63 21.39 5.88
C THR A 226 -16.63 20.74 7.26
N LEU A 227 -15.71 21.14 8.13
CA LEU A 227 -15.74 20.78 9.54
C LEU A 227 -16.35 21.94 10.35
N HIS A 228 -17.46 21.67 11.02
CA HIS A 228 -18.11 22.57 11.97
C HIS A 228 -17.66 22.27 13.39
N PHE A 229 -17.54 23.30 14.23
CA PHE A 229 -17.17 23.15 15.63
C PHE A 229 -18.00 24.06 16.56
N ASP A 230 -18.27 23.57 17.77
CA ASP A 230 -18.82 24.33 18.91
C ASP A 230 -17.90 24.14 20.12
N ILE A 231 -17.52 25.23 20.79
CA ILE A 231 -16.60 25.20 21.93
C ILE A 231 -17.20 25.95 23.11
N LYS A 232 -17.37 25.25 24.24
CA LYS A 232 -17.86 25.79 25.51
C LYS A 232 -16.76 25.78 26.57
N PHE A 233 -16.67 26.84 27.36
CA PHE A 233 -15.64 27.00 28.38
C PHE A 233 -16.21 26.91 29.80
N SER A 234 -15.44 26.29 30.70
CA SER A 234 -15.82 26.13 32.12
C SER A 234 -15.94 27.46 32.87
N ARG A 235 -15.42 28.55 32.29
CA ARG A 235 -15.41 29.91 32.83
C ARG A 235 -15.52 30.94 31.70
N PRO A 236 -15.94 32.19 32.00
CA PRO A 236 -16.00 33.22 30.96
C PRO A 236 -14.60 33.67 30.54
N PHE A 237 -14.42 33.98 29.26
CA PHE A 237 -13.26 34.75 28.80
C PHE A 237 -13.47 36.24 29.08
N THR A 238 -12.37 36.94 29.36
CA THR A 238 -12.34 38.38 29.68
C THR A 238 -12.09 39.26 28.45
N GLY A 239 -11.65 38.67 27.35
CA GLY A 239 -11.44 39.37 26.08
C GLY A 239 -11.39 38.40 24.90
N SER A 240 -11.63 38.91 23.70
CA SER A 240 -11.56 38.16 22.45
C SER A 240 -11.12 39.06 21.30
N GLY A 241 -10.67 38.46 20.20
CA GLY A 241 -10.37 39.16 18.96
C GLY A 241 -9.99 38.20 17.85
N THR A 242 -9.74 38.71 16.65
CA THR A 242 -9.41 37.90 15.46
C THR A 242 -8.08 38.34 14.85
N TRP A 243 -7.50 37.54 13.97
CA TRP A 243 -6.33 37.96 13.18
C TRP A 243 -6.39 37.47 11.74
N VAL A 244 -5.74 38.23 10.85
CA VAL A 244 -5.48 37.86 9.44
C VAL A 244 -4.06 38.30 9.08
N GLY A 245 -3.23 37.34 8.69
CA GLY A 245 -1.78 37.52 8.59
C GLY A 245 -1.21 38.05 9.91
N SER A 246 -0.40 39.11 9.84
CA SER A 246 0.16 39.79 11.01
C SER A 246 -0.77 40.85 11.63
N THR A 247 -1.98 41.04 11.09
CA THR A 247 -2.93 42.05 11.59
C THR A 247 -3.83 41.44 12.65
N ILE A 248 -3.70 41.92 13.90
CA ILE A 248 -4.58 41.57 15.01
C ILE A 248 -5.72 42.60 15.07
N ASN A 249 -6.95 42.11 15.16
CA ASN A 249 -8.19 42.89 15.30
C ASN A 249 -8.76 42.68 16.71
N PRO A 250 -8.38 43.52 17.70
CA PRO A 250 -8.91 43.42 19.05
C PRO A 250 -10.43 43.62 19.07
N ASP A 251 -11.10 42.95 20.01
CA ASP A 251 -12.54 43.04 20.27
C ASP A 251 -13.45 42.58 19.13
N ALA A 252 -12.89 42.13 18.01
CA ALA A 252 -13.65 41.52 16.92
C ALA A 252 -14.27 40.20 17.40
N THR A 253 -15.60 40.12 17.38
CA THR A 253 -16.36 38.95 17.87
C THR A 253 -16.64 37.91 16.77
N ALA A 254 -16.26 38.18 15.53
CA ALA A 254 -16.42 37.24 14.43
C ALA A 254 -15.36 37.45 13.34
N LEU A 255 -15.07 36.37 12.62
CA LEU A 255 -14.26 36.36 11.41
C LEU A 255 -14.93 35.46 10.38
N SER A 256 -14.94 35.90 9.12
CA SER A 256 -15.30 35.04 8.00
C SER A 256 -14.45 35.42 6.79
N LEU A 257 -13.75 34.43 6.24
CA LEU A 257 -12.87 34.55 5.07
C LEU A 257 -13.11 33.39 4.10
N GLY A 258 -12.81 33.59 2.82
CA GLY A 258 -13.09 32.59 1.78
C GLY A 258 -14.58 32.48 1.49
N ARG A 259 -15.04 31.33 0.96
CA ARG A 259 -16.48 31.07 0.75
C ARG A 259 -17.06 30.27 1.91
N PRO A 260 -17.80 30.89 2.85
CA PRO A 260 -18.67 30.16 3.76
C PRO A 260 -19.96 29.78 3.03
N GLN A 261 -19.93 28.71 2.22
CA GLN A 261 -21.08 27.86 1.83
C GLN A 261 -20.70 27.02 0.60
N GLN A 262 -20.72 25.69 0.76
CA GLN A 262 -21.18 24.84 -0.33
C GLN A 262 -22.61 25.28 -0.66
N LYS A 263 -22.79 25.85 -1.85
CA LYS A 263 -24.12 26.03 -2.40
C LYS A 263 -24.61 24.61 -2.71
N LEU A 264 -25.40 24.01 -1.82
CA LEU A 264 -26.03 22.69 -2.03
C LEU A 264 -26.50 22.63 -3.48
N ALA A 265 -25.91 21.73 -4.27
CA ALA A 265 -26.22 21.65 -5.68
C ALA A 265 -27.68 21.23 -5.80
N THR A 266 -28.55 22.14 -6.24
CA THR A 266 -29.87 21.77 -6.73
C THR A 266 -29.67 21.21 -8.12
N HIS A 267 -29.32 19.93 -8.23
CA HIS A 267 -29.35 19.24 -9.52
C HIS A 267 -30.82 19.03 -9.91
N PRO A 268 -31.29 19.57 -11.04
CA PRO A 268 -32.50 19.08 -11.69
C PRO A 268 -32.06 17.92 -12.58
N GLY A 269 -31.86 16.74 -12.01
CA GLY A 269 -31.40 15.56 -12.73
C GLY A 269 -31.91 14.32 -12.05
N THR A 270 -32.65 13.50 -12.79
CA THR A 270 -33.32 12.27 -12.38
C THR A 270 -32.52 11.43 -11.40
N ALA A 271 -33.09 11.21 -10.20
CA ALA A 271 -32.84 9.97 -9.46
C ALA A 271 -33.02 8.80 -10.44
N LEU A 272 -32.06 7.88 -10.47
CA LEU A 272 -32.21 6.63 -11.19
C LEU A 272 -33.38 5.88 -10.54
N HIS A 273 -34.56 6.02 -11.13
CA HIS A 273 -35.75 5.28 -10.76
C HIS A 273 -35.69 3.90 -11.42
N GLU A 274 -35.29 2.88 -10.68
CA GLU A 274 -35.81 1.52 -10.88
C GLU A 274 -37.13 1.38 -10.08
N PRO A 275 -38.16 0.67 -10.59
CA PRO A 275 -39.54 0.71 -10.09
C PRO A 275 -39.65 -0.08 -8.78
N HIS A 276 -40.36 0.33 -7.72
CA HIS A 276 -41.82 0.37 -7.62
C HIS A 276 -42.25 0.98 -6.27
N PHE A 277 -43.16 1.97 -6.26
CA PHE A 277 -44.48 1.96 -5.56
C PHE A 277 -45.18 3.32 -5.76
N THR A 278 -46.44 3.32 -6.20
CA THR A 278 -47.23 4.53 -6.53
C THR A 278 -48.40 4.73 -5.57
N VAL A 279 -48.65 5.96 -5.10
CA VAL A 279 -49.99 6.51 -4.78
C VAL A 279 -49.98 8.05 -5.02
N PRO A 280 -51.06 8.69 -5.55
CA PRO A 280 -50.98 9.89 -6.41
C PRO A 280 -51.30 11.28 -5.79
N ALA A 281 -50.69 12.30 -6.42
CA ALA A 281 -51.11 13.70 -6.78
C ALA A 281 -52.39 14.31 -6.15
N ALA A 282 -52.58 15.61 -5.87
CA ALA A 282 -51.98 16.95 -6.11
C ALA A 282 -52.89 17.97 -5.30
N PRO A 283 -52.86 19.35 -5.37
CA PRO A 283 -52.20 20.23 -6.34
C PRO A 283 -51.53 21.54 -5.82
N SER A 284 -50.72 22.10 -6.72
CA SER A 284 -50.01 23.39 -6.68
C SER A 284 -50.90 24.62 -6.93
N PRO A 285 -50.32 25.84 -6.87
CA PRO A 285 -50.26 26.73 -8.06
C PRO A 285 -48.84 27.32 -8.27
N LYS A 286 -48.14 27.25 -9.44
CA LYS A 286 -48.24 27.93 -10.77
C LYS A 286 -48.23 29.48 -10.72
N VAL A 287 -47.32 30.26 -11.34
CA VAL A 287 -47.09 30.61 -12.80
C VAL A 287 -45.89 31.60 -12.91
N HIS A 288 -44.81 31.38 -13.70
CA HIS A 288 -44.40 31.84 -15.09
C HIS A 288 -43.96 33.34 -15.27
N PRO A 289 -43.25 33.81 -16.35
CA PRO A 289 -42.75 33.15 -17.58
C PRO A 289 -41.34 33.52 -18.16
N SER A 290 -40.83 32.58 -18.99
CA SER A 290 -40.04 32.60 -20.27
C SER A 290 -39.06 33.71 -20.72
N GLY A 291 -37.95 33.26 -21.34
CA GLY A 291 -37.20 33.98 -22.38
C GLY A 291 -36.10 33.16 -23.09
N THR A 292 -36.47 32.45 -24.17
CA THR A 292 -35.75 32.09 -25.42
C THR A 292 -34.31 31.51 -25.46
N ALA A 293 -34.17 30.49 -26.34
CA ALA A 293 -33.03 29.60 -26.59
C ALA A 293 -31.97 30.11 -27.58
N ALA A 294 -30.75 29.54 -27.50
CA ALA A 294 -29.94 29.04 -28.63
C ALA A 294 -28.69 28.31 -28.11
N GLY A 295 -28.41 27.10 -28.62
CA GLY A 295 -27.46 26.14 -28.05
C GLY A 295 -25.97 26.37 -28.35
N LYS A 296 -25.13 25.70 -27.55
CA LYS A 296 -23.75 25.27 -27.82
C LYS A 296 -23.41 24.08 -26.91
N ALA A 297 -22.68 23.12 -27.46
CA ALA A 297 -22.19 21.91 -26.80
C ALA A 297 -21.47 22.23 -25.48
N ALA A 298 -21.74 21.44 -24.45
CA ALA A 298 -21.12 21.58 -23.13
C ALA A 298 -19.68 21.05 -23.19
N THR A 299 -18.73 21.97 -23.33
CA THR A 299 -17.38 21.78 -22.83
C THR A 299 -17.46 21.89 -21.31
N ASN A 300 -17.27 20.77 -20.59
CA ASN A 300 -17.06 20.77 -19.15
C ASN A 300 -15.77 21.54 -18.85
N THR A 301 -15.92 22.85 -18.64
CA THR A 301 -14.88 23.70 -18.07
C THR A 301 -15.01 23.52 -16.55
N PRO A 302 -13.95 23.17 -15.81
CA PRO A 302 -14.00 23.13 -14.36
C PRO A 302 -14.54 24.46 -13.85
N ALA A 303 -15.50 24.41 -12.92
CA ALA A 303 -15.96 25.60 -12.24
C ALA A 303 -14.72 26.34 -11.68
N ALA A 304 -14.54 27.60 -12.06
CA ALA A 304 -13.38 28.40 -11.67
C ALA A 304 -13.13 28.27 -10.15
N SER A 305 -11.95 27.75 -9.79
CA SER A 305 -11.49 27.67 -8.41
C SER A 305 -11.54 29.07 -7.81
N SER A 306 -12.23 29.21 -6.68
CA SER A 306 -12.10 30.44 -5.89
C SER A 306 -10.70 30.44 -5.25
N PRO A 307 -10.05 31.61 -5.13
CA PRO A 307 -8.72 31.67 -4.56
C PRO A 307 -8.72 31.15 -3.10
N PRO A 308 -7.67 30.44 -2.67
CA PRO A 308 -7.49 30.02 -1.27
C PRO A 308 -7.61 31.20 -0.31
N VAL A 309 -7.89 30.95 0.98
CA VAL A 309 -7.84 32.04 1.97
C VAL A 309 -6.42 32.63 1.98
N THR A 310 -6.29 33.89 1.56
CA THR A 310 -5.00 34.58 1.57
C THR A 310 -4.70 35.14 2.95
N GLY A 311 -3.66 34.61 3.60
CA GLY A 311 -3.19 35.05 4.92
C GLY A 311 -3.68 34.15 6.06
N ALA A 312 -2.73 33.67 6.87
CA ALA A 312 -3.02 32.82 8.01
C ALA A 312 -3.93 33.54 9.03
N ASN A 313 -4.96 32.88 9.56
CA ASN A 313 -6.03 33.57 10.31
C ASN A 313 -6.62 32.74 11.45
N GLY A 314 -7.34 33.42 12.35
CA GLY A 314 -8.01 32.78 13.48
C GLY A 314 -8.63 33.72 14.52
N MET A 315 -8.95 33.17 15.70
CA MET A 315 -9.52 33.89 16.85
C MET A 315 -8.73 33.61 18.14
N TYR A 316 -8.51 34.65 18.96
CA TYR A 316 -7.94 34.49 20.29
C TYR A 316 -8.99 34.76 21.37
N LEU A 317 -8.88 34.04 22.47
CA LEU A 317 -9.72 34.20 23.67
C LEU A 317 -8.80 34.37 24.88
N THR A 318 -9.00 35.42 25.67
CA THR A 318 -8.18 35.71 26.87
C THR A 318 -8.98 35.43 28.14
N PHE A 319 -8.34 34.82 29.14
CA PHE A 319 -8.99 34.39 30.38
C PHE A 319 -8.30 35.00 31.61
N ASP A 320 -9.09 35.23 32.67
CA ASP A 320 -8.54 35.48 34.01
C ASP A 320 -8.30 34.15 34.73
N THR A 321 -7.02 33.80 34.86
CA THR A 321 -6.52 32.59 35.51
C THR A 321 -5.87 32.86 36.87
N SER A 322 -6.03 34.07 37.42
CA SER A 322 -5.38 34.48 38.67
C SER A 322 -5.87 33.71 39.90
N ALA A 323 -7.17 33.42 39.99
CA ALA A 323 -7.78 32.68 41.09
C ALA A 323 -7.81 31.15 40.89
N ASN A 324 -7.84 30.70 39.64
CA ASN A 324 -7.78 29.30 39.25
C ASN A 324 -7.03 29.23 37.92
N ALA A 325 -5.93 28.49 37.88
CA ALA A 325 -5.04 28.38 36.73
C ALA A 325 -5.66 27.63 35.54
N ALA A 326 -6.67 26.78 35.77
CA ALA A 326 -7.23 25.90 34.75
C ALA A 326 -8.36 26.57 33.95
N VAL A 327 -8.32 26.35 32.64
CA VAL A 327 -9.39 26.61 31.67
C VAL A 327 -9.74 25.27 31.04
N THR A 328 -11.00 24.85 31.10
CA THR A 328 -11.46 23.63 30.42
C THR A 328 -12.32 24.03 29.24
N ALA A 329 -11.99 23.54 28.06
CA ALA A 329 -12.76 23.68 26.83
C ALA A 329 -13.44 22.34 26.53
N ALA A 330 -14.74 22.37 26.28
CA ALA A 330 -15.51 21.26 25.75
C ALA A 330 -15.79 21.56 24.27
N VAL A 331 -15.34 20.69 23.38
CA VAL A 331 -15.40 20.89 21.93
C VAL A 331 -16.25 19.79 21.31
N GLY A 332 -17.21 20.13 20.46
CA GLY A 332 -17.91 19.17 19.60
C GLY A 332 -17.70 19.51 18.14
N ILE A 333 -17.60 18.48 17.30
CA ILE A 333 -17.42 18.63 15.85
C ILE A 333 -18.59 18.00 15.08
N SER A 334 -18.76 18.44 13.83
CA SER A 334 -19.70 17.85 12.87
C SER A 334 -19.24 18.14 11.45
N TYR A 335 -19.41 17.19 10.53
CA TYR A 335 -19.24 17.43 9.09
C TYR A 335 -20.54 17.90 8.41
N THR A 336 -21.64 18.05 9.16
CA THR A 336 -22.96 18.34 8.62
C THR A 336 -23.40 19.78 8.85
N SER A 337 -23.29 20.30 10.08
CA SER A 337 -23.74 21.66 10.42
C SER A 337 -23.25 22.18 11.78
N ASP A 338 -23.36 23.50 11.97
CA ASP A 338 -23.13 24.17 13.27
C ASP A 338 -24.06 23.60 14.37
N ASP A 339 -25.33 23.37 14.04
CA ASP A 339 -26.34 22.86 14.99
C ASP A 339 -26.00 21.43 15.43
N ASN A 340 -25.50 20.60 14.52
CA ASN A 340 -25.08 19.25 14.86
C ASN A 340 -23.78 19.24 15.68
N ALA A 341 -22.82 20.13 15.41
CA ALA A 341 -21.62 20.26 16.25
C ALA A 341 -22.00 20.62 17.70
N ALA A 342 -22.92 21.57 17.89
CA ALA A 342 -23.44 21.93 19.20
C ALA A 342 -24.25 20.79 19.85
N ALA A 343 -25.04 20.05 19.07
CA ALA A 343 -25.81 18.91 19.55
C ALA A 343 -24.90 17.76 20.01
N ASN A 344 -23.93 17.35 19.19
CA ASN A 344 -22.93 16.33 19.51
C ASN A 344 -22.21 16.68 20.83
N LEU A 345 -21.75 17.93 20.97
CA LEU A 345 -21.15 18.41 22.21
C LEU A 345 -22.09 18.22 23.41
N SER A 346 -23.33 18.68 23.30
CA SER A 346 -24.30 18.64 24.41
C SER A 346 -24.75 17.22 24.79
N THR A 347 -24.75 16.29 23.83
CA THR A 347 -25.13 14.90 24.05
C THR A 347 -24.00 14.12 24.72
N GLU A 348 -22.78 14.22 24.19
CA GLU A 348 -21.65 13.39 24.59
C GLU A 348 -20.92 13.95 25.82
N VAL A 349 -20.91 15.29 26.02
CA VAL A 349 -20.20 15.94 27.12
C VAL A 349 -21.15 16.45 28.20
N LYS A 350 -21.32 15.67 29.27
CA LYS A 350 -22.14 16.03 30.44
C LYS A 350 -21.29 16.71 31.52
N GLY A 351 -21.10 18.02 31.37
CA GLY A 351 -20.26 18.82 32.25
C GLY A 351 -18.76 18.67 31.95
N PHE A 352 -17.92 19.37 32.71
CA PHE A 352 -16.46 19.43 32.48
C PHE A 352 -15.67 18.38 33.29
N ASN A 353 -16.16 17.13 33.33
CA ASN A 353 -15.50 16.06 34.10
C ASN A 353 -14.52 15.26 33.22
N PHE A 354 -13.28 15.74 33.17
CA PHE A 354 -12.20 15.17 32.37
C PHE A 354 -11.92 13.70 32.74
N ASP A 355 -11.63 13.43 34.02
CA ASP A 355 -11.20 12.11 34.48
C ASP A 355 -12.26 11.02 34.25
N ALA A 356 -13.54 11.39 34.28
CA ALA A 356 -14.63 10.45 33.96
C ALA A 356 -14.72 10.14 32.46
N MET A 357 -14.42 11.11 31.59
CA MET A 357 -14.38 10.93 30.13
C MET A 357 -13.19 10.06 29.73
N GLU A 358 -11.99 10.39 30.24
CA GLU A 358 -10.77 9.60 30.06
C GLU A 358 -11.00 8.13 30.45
N LYS A 359 -11.57 7.90 31.64
CA LYS A 359 -11.89 6.54 32.10
C LYS A 359 -12.90 5.82 31.20
N ALA A 360 -13.90 6.52 30.69
CA ALA A 360 -14.89 5.93 29.78
C ALA A 360 -14.25 5.55 28.45
N ASN A 361 -13.37 6.40 27.92
CA ASN A 361 -12.61 6.14 26.70
C ASN A 361 -11.71 4.91 26.87
N HIS A 362 -10.88 4.89 27.92
CA HIS A 362 -10.03 3.73 28.24
C HIS A 362 -10.86 2.44 28.42
N THR A 363 -12.04 2.51 29.03
CA THR A 363 -12.94 1.36 29.17
C THR A 363 -13.43 0.85 27.82
N ALA A 364 -13.83 1.74 26.90
CA ALA A 364 -14.29 1.38 25.57
C ALA A 364 -13.19 0.67 24.75
N TRP A 365 -11.96 1.16 24.82
CA TRP A 365 -10.82 0.49 24.21
C TRP A 365 -10.51 -0.85 24.87
N ASN A 366 -10.53 -0.92 26.20
CA ASN A 366 -10.28 -2.16 26.89
C ASN A 366 -11.30 -3.25 26.53
N ASP A 367 -12.55 -2.88 26.28
CA ASP A 367 -13.62 -3.80 25.87
C ASP A 367 -13.40 -4.37 24.46
N ILE A 368 -12.96 -3.55 23.49
CA ILE A 368 -12.71 -4.01 22.11
C ILE A 368 -11.36 -4.71 21.97
N LEU A 369 -10.28 -4.18 22.55
CA LEU A 369 -8.96 -4.84 22.56
C LEU A 369 -9.02 -6.15 23.34
N GLY A 370 -9.82 -6.20 24.41
CA GLY A 370 -10.11 -7.40 25.20
C GLY A 370 -10.86 -8.49 24.44
N LYS A 371 -11.33 -8.25 23.20
CA LYS A 371 -11.80 -9.32 22.32
C LYS A 371 -10.68 -10.26 21.92
N VAL A 372 -9.42 -9.81 21.92
CA VAL A 372 -8.25 -10.64 21.65
C VAL A 372 -7.31 -10.62 22.85
N GLN A 373 -7.47 -11.57 23.77
CA GLN A 373 -6.67 -11.61 24.99
C GLN A 373 -5.44 -12.50 24.81
N ILE A 374 -4.25 -11.90 24.78
CA ILE A 374 -2.98 -12.63 24.77
C ILE A 374 -2.47 -12.93 26.18
N GLY A 375 -1.67 -13.98 26.34
CA GLY A 375 -1.01 -14.37 27.57
C GLY A 375 0.37 -14.98 27.32
N GLY A 376 1.37 -14.53 28.09
CA GLY A 376 2.78 -14.86 27.87
C GLY A 376 3.47 -13.89 26.90
N GLY A 377 4.64 -14.26 26.37
CA GLY A 377 5.49 -13.34 25.58
C GLY A 377 6.24 -12.32 26.44
N SER A 378 7.13 -11.53 25.82
CA SER A 378 7.79 -10.40 26.48
C SER A 378 6.82 -9.21 26.62
N GLN A 379 7.16 -8.26 27.51
CA GLN A 379 6.41 -7.02 27.63
C GLN A 379 6.36 -6.26 26.29
N ASP A 380 7.49 -6.19 25.58
CA ASP A 380 7.55 -5.51 24.28
C ASP A 380 6.61 -6.14 23.24
N GLN A 381 6.55 -7.48 23.19
CA GLN A 381 5.62 -8.17 22.29
C GLN A 381 4.15 -7.85 22.64
N GLN A 382 3.82 -7.76 23.93
CA GLN A 382 2.45 -7.40 24.34
C GLN A 382 2.10 -5.95 23.96
N VAL A 383 3.04 -5.01 24.15
CA VAL A 383 2.88 -3.61 23.76
C VAL A 383 2.73 -3.48 22.25
N GLN A 384 3.61 -4.13 21.47
CA GLN A 384 3.52 -4.16 20.01
C GLN A 384 2.17 -4.70 19.53
N PHE A 385 1.73 -5.84 20.08
CA PHE A 385 0.48 -6.48 19.69
C PHE A 385 -0.75 -5.60 19.95
N TYR A 386 -0.89 -5.07 21.16
CA TYR A 386 -2.06 -4.25 21.47
C TYR A 386 -2.02 -2.88 20.81
N THR A 387 -0.83 -2.32 20.55
CA THR A 387 -0.70 -1.07 19.79
C THR A 387 -1.07 -1.27 18.32
N ALA A 388 -0.61 -2.36 17.68
CA ALA A 388 -1.03 -2.70 16.33
C ALA A 388 -2.54 -2.98 16.24
N LEU A 389 -3.10 -3.69 17.23
CA LEU A 389 -4.56 -3.90 17.29
C LEU A 389 -5.32 -2.58 17.48
N TYR A 390 -4.78 -1.64 18.27
CA TYR A 390 -5.33 -0.29 18.43
C TYR A 390 -5.34 0.48 17.09
N HIS A 391 -4.20 0.57 16.39
CA HIS A 391 -4.12 1.25 15.10
C HIS A 391 -5.06 0.65 14.05
N SER A 392 -5.20 -0.68 14.03
CA SER A 392 -6.11 -1.39 13.11
C SER A 392 -7.60 -1.06 13.32
N LEU A 393 -7.96 -0.38 14.43
CA LEU A 393 -9.33 -0.08 14.84
C LEU A 393 -9.59 1.43 14.95
N LEU A 394 -8.69 2.27 14.44
CA LEU A 394 -8.88 3.71 14.31
C LEU A 394 -9.71 4.05 13.07
N HIS A 395 -9.46 3.38 11.95
CA HIS A 395 -10.09 3.65 10.66
C HIS A 395 -10.69 2.39 9.99
N PRO A 396 -11.66 2.52 9.05
CA PRO A 396 -12.45 3.72 8.76
C PRO A 396 -13.20 4.23 9.98
N ASN A 397 -13.52 5.52 10.04
CA ASN A 397 -14.01 6.13 11.28
C ASN A 397 -15.36 6.83 11.11
N VAL A 398 -16.04 7.08 12.23
CA VAL A 398 -17.42 7.59 12.25
C VAL A 398 -17.50 8.98 11.60
N PHE A 399 -18.47 9.14 10.70
CA PHE A 399 -18.72 10.36 9.92
C PHE A 399 -20.15 10.92 10.07
N SER A 400 -21.05 10.21 10.75
CA SER A 400 -22.39 10.71 11.10
C SER A 400 -22.45 11.32 12.49
N ASP A 401 -23.27 12.36 12.64
CA ASP A 401 -23.68 12.96 13.91
C ASP A 401 -24.50 12.00 14.78
N ASP A 402 -24.65 12.30 16.07
CA ASP A 402 -25.41 11.47 17.04
C ASP A 402 -26.89 11.30 16.66
N ASN A 403 -27.47 12.30 15.98
CA ASN A 403 -28.83 12.24 15.48
C ASN A 403 -28.98 11.43 14.16
N GLY A 404 -27.87 10.84 13.68
CA GLY A 404 -27.79 10.04 12.47
C GLY A 404 -27.75 10.83 11.18
N GLN A 405 -27.59 12.16 11.20
CA GLN A 405 -27.31 12.94 9.99
C GLN A 405 -25.84 12.83 9.58
N TYR A 406 -25.55 12.93 8.30
CA TYR A 406 -24.19 13.01 7.77
C TYR A 406 -24.17 13.75 6.44
N MET A 407 -23.00 14.28 6.06
CA MET A 407 -22.78 14.81 4.71
C MET A 407 -22.46 13.66 3.75
N GLY A 408 -23.26 13.49 2.70
CA GLY A 408 -23.05 12.45 1.70
C GLY A 408 -21.94 12.79 0.71
N MET A 409 -21.52 11.78 -0.05
CA MET A 409 -20.54 11.90 -1.13
C MET A 409 -21.05 12.80 -2.27
N ASP A 410 -22.37 12.99 -2.37
CA ASP A 410 -23.06 13.95 -3.26
C ASP A 410 -23.11 15.39 -2.70
N ASN A 411 -22.48 15.64 -1.56
CA ASN A 411 -22.52 16.89 -0.82
C ASN A 411 -23.94 17.33 -0.41
N GLN A 412 -24.82 16.37 -0.14
CA GLN A 412 -26.13 16.60 0.48
C GLN A 412 -26.18 16.03 1.90
N VAL A 413 -27.07 16.57 2.74
CA VAL A 413 -27.28 16.00 4.08
C VAL A 413 -28.19 14.78 3.97
N HIS A 414 -27.69 13.63 4.41
CA HIS A 414 -28.40 12.36 4.46
C HIS A 414 -28.66 11.93 5.90
N LYS A 415 -29.35 10.80 6.04
CA LYS A 415 -29.56 10.12 7.33
C LYS A 415 -29.20 8.65 7.23
N LEU A 416 -28.80 8.06 8.35
CA LEU A 416 -28.49 6.64 8.45
C LEU A 416 -29.61 5.77 7.90
N THR A 417 -29.21 4.76 7.13
CA THR A 417 -30.11 3.73 6.62
C THR A 417 -30.66 2.89 7.77
N LYS A 418 -31.85 2.32 7.60
CA LYS A 418 -32.51 1.55 8.66
C LYS A 418 -31.63 0.38 9.11
N GLY A 419 -31.29 0.35 10.40
CA GLY A 419 -30.48 -0.71 11.02
C GLY A 419 -29.02 -0.33 11.22
N GLN A 420 -28.52 0.63 10.45
CA GLN A 420 -27.18 1.20 10.55
C GLN A 420 -27.03 1.97 11.89
N LYS A 421 -25.85 1.88 12.54
CA LYS A 421 -25.56 2.63 13.79
C LYS A 421 -24.73 3.89 13.58
N ALA A 422 -23.87 3.89 12.58
CA ALA A 422 -23.09 5.06 12.19
C ALA A 422 -22.76 5.01 10.70
N GLN A 423 -22.58 6.20 10.11
CA GLN A 423 -21.93 6.35 8.82
C GLN A 423 -20.43 6.39 9.05
N TYR A 424 -19.66 5.80 8.15
CA TYR A 424 -18.19 5.80 8.16
C TYR A 424 -17.63 6.55 6.96
N ALA A 425 -16.39 7.02 7.09
CA ALA A 425 -15.59 7.64 6.03
C ALA A 425 -14.09 7.31 6.22
N ASN A 426 -13.25 7.82 5.31
CA ASN A 426 -11.80 7.61 5.27
C ASN A 426 -11.42 6.16 4.93
N TYR A 427 -11.52 5.84 3.65
CA TYR A 427 -11.30 4.50 3.10
C TYR A 427 -9.96 4.45 2.36
N SER A 428 -8.90 3.93 3.00
CA SER A 428 -7.63 3.62 2.33
C SER A 428 -7.73 2.22 1.71
N ALA A 429 -8.59 2.06 0.70
CA ALA A 429 -9.12 0.74 0.39
C ALA A 429 -8.07 -0.18 -0.24
N TRP A 430 -7.12 0.35 -1.03
CA TRP A 430 -6.01 -0.40 -1.64
C TRP A 430 -5.10 -1.10 -0.60
N ASP A 431 -5.02 -0.56 0.61
CA ASP A 431 -4.22 -1.08 1.71
C ASP A 431 -5.07 -2.03 2.58
N THR A 432 -6.25 -1.56 2.98
CA THR A 432 -7.05 -2.16 4.06
C THR A 432 -7.82 -3.42 3.66
N TYR A 433 -8.01 -3.71 2.37
CA TYR A 433 -8.65 -4.95 1.91
C TYR A 433 -7.81 -6.21 2.22
N ARG A 434 -6.49 -6.05 2.34
CA ARG A 434 -5.52 -7.15 2.41
C ARG A 434 -5.68 -7.99 3.67
N SER A 435 -5.89 -7.35 4.83
CA SER A 435 -6.10 -8.06 6.09
C SER A 435 -6.85 -7.31 7.19
N GLN A 436 -7.02 -5.98 7.06
CA GLN A 436 -7.64 -5.18 8.10
C GLN A 436 -9.16 -5.38 8.13
N THR A 437 -9.81 -5.42 6.97
CA THR A 437 -11.27 -5.63 6.89
C THR A 437 -11.70 -6.92 7.58
N GLN A 438 -10.97 -8.01 7.35
CA GLN A 438 -11.17 -9.33 7.96
C GLN A 438 -10.95 -9.29 9.48
N LEU A 439 -9.93 -8.54 9.93
CA LEU A 439 -9.65 -8.34 11.35
C LEU A 439 -10.80 -7.60 12.05
N ILE A 440 -11.27 -6.50 11.45
CA ILE A 440 -12.41 -5.72 11.96
C ILE A 440 -13.67 -6.60 11.96
N ALA A 441 -13.95 -7.35 10.90
CA ALA A 441 -15.08 -8.27 10.82
C ALA A 441 -15.08 -9.31 11.96
N MET A 442 -13.90 -9.80 12.35
CA MET A 442 -13.75 -10.77 13.43
C MET A 442 -14.09 -10.19 14.82
N VAL A 443 -13.65 -8.96 15.11
CA VAL A 443 -13.75 -8.37 16.47
C VAL A 443 -14.86 -7.33 16.63
N ALA A 444 -15.30 -6.71 15.54
CA ALA A 444 -16.27 -5.61 15.47
C ALA A 444 -17.26 -5.75 14.29
N PRO A 445 -17.97 -6.88 14.13
CA PRO A 445 -18.80 -7.13 12.95
C PRO A 445 -19.98 -6.16 12.77
N GLN A 446 -20.49 -5.56 13.86
CA GLN A 446 -21.52 -4.52 13.73
C GLN A 446 -20.96 -3.32 12.97
N GLN A 447 -19.79 -2.84 13.37
CA GLN A 447 -19.07 -1.74 12.72
C GLN A 447 -18.73 -2.11 11.28
N THR A 448 -18.24 -3.33 11.00
CA THR A 448 -17.98 -3.76 9.62
C THR A 448 -19.22 -3.71 8.73
N GLY A 449 -20.38 -4.15 9.22
CA GLY A 449 -21.62 -4.05 8.44
C GLY A 449 -22.08 -2.61 8.23
N ASP A 450 -21.83 -1.73 9.20
CA ASP A 450 -22.10 -0.29 9.06
C ASP A 450 -21.11 0.38 8.09
N ILE A 451 -19.84 -0.06 8.06
CA ILE A 451 -18.81 0.36 7.09
C ILE A 451 -19.24 -0.02 5.68
N VAL A 452 -19.64 -1.28 5.44
CA VAL A 452 -20.16 -1.73 4.13
C VAL A 452 -21.42 -0.96 3.75
N THR A 453 -22.37 -0.79 4.67
CA THR A 453 -23.57 0.01 4.42
C THR A 453 -23.22 1.47 4.07
N SER A 454 -22.17 2.03 4.68
CA SER A 454 -21.69 3.38 4.39
C SER A 454 -21.11 3.51 2.99
N MET A 455 -20.38 2.48 2.50
CA MET A 455 -19.88 2.41 1.13
C MET A 455 -21.05 2.32 0.13
N LEU A 456 -22.06 1.50 0.41
CA LEU A 456 -23.26 1.37 -0.42
C LEU A 456 -24.09 2.66 -0.45
N ASN A 457 -24.22 3.36 0.68
CA ASN A 457 -24.83 4.69 0.69
C ASN A 457 -24.06 5.66 -0.22
N GLY A 458 -22.73 5.60 -0.25
CA GLY A 458 -21.89 6.36 -1.17
C GLY A 458 -22.17 6.03 -2.64
N TYR A 459 -22.24 4.74 -2.97
CA TYR A 459 -22.61 4.25 -4.29
C TYR A 459 -24.01 4.73 -4.73
N ASP A 460 -25.00 4.66 -3.85
CA ASP A 460 -26.36 5.17 -4.14
C ASP A 460 -26.38 6.69 -4.40
N GLN A 461 -25.42 7.43 -3.83
CA GLN A 461 -25.30 8.88 -3.96
C GLN A 461 -24.54 9.31 -5.22
N THR A 462 -23.54 8.54 -5.65
CA THR A 462 -22.59 8.96 -6.72
C THR A 462 -22.55 8.02 -7.93
N GLY A 463 -23.01 6.78 -7.77
CA GLY A 463 -22.84 5.68 -8.73
C GLY A 463 -21.48 4.98 -8.67
N LEU A 464 -20.64 5.28 -7.67
CA LEU A 464 -19.29 4.70 -7.49
C LEU A 464 -19.07 4.27 -6.04
N LEU A 465 -18.44 3.12 -5.83
CA LEU A 465 -17.96 2.74 -4.51
C LEU A 465 -16.65 3.49 -4.20
N PRO A 466 -16.32 3.69 -2.92
CA PRO A 466 -15.12 4.42 -2.56
C PRO A 466 -13.85 3.59 -2.80
N LYS A 467 -12.84 4.24 -3.39
CA LYS A 467 -11.49 3.66 -3.60
C LYS A 467 -10.47 4.27 -2.66
N TRP A 468 -10.33 5.59 -2.68
CA TRP A 468 -9.58 6.33 -1.67
C TRP A 468 -10.37 7.57 -1.28
N ALA A 469 -11.52 7.35 -0.65
CA ALA A 469 -12.41 8.43 -0.24
C ALA A 469 -11.97 8.99 1.11
N SER A 470 -11.68 10.30 1.12
CA SER A 470 -11.40 11.08 2.33
C SER A 470 -12.61 11.93 2.67
N ASN A 471 -13.14 11.76 3.88
CA ASN A 471 -14.41 12.33 4.31
C ASN A 471 -15.53 12.05 3.29
N ASN A 472 -16.19 13.09 2.77
CA ASN A 472 -17.29 12.97 1.81
C ASN A 472 -16.87 13.24 0.35
N GLY A 473 -15.63 12.93 -0.02
CA GLY A 473 -15.17 13.06 -1.40
C GLY A 473 -14.11 12.04 -1.81
N GLU A 474 -14.22 11.59 -3.06
CA GLU A 474 -13.31 10.62 -3.67
C GLU A 474 -12.05 11.31 -4.21
N SER A 475 -10.89 10.66 -4.04
CA SER A 475 -9.60 11.13 -4.53
C SER A 475 -9.05 10.29 -5.69
N TYR A 476 -9.52 9.05 -5.83
CA TYR A 476 -9.06 8.05 -6.80
C TYR A 476 -7.56 7.73 -6.68
N VAL A 477 -6.98 7.95 -5.50
CA VAL A 477 -5.57 7.61 -5.22
C VAL A 477 -5.40 6.09 -5.21
N MET A 478 -4.21 5.62 -5.60
CA MET A 478 -3.86 4.21 -5.83
C MET A 478 -4.60 3.55 -7.00
N VAL A 479 -4.40 2.24 -7.18
CA VAL A 479 -4.88 1.45 -8.32
C VAL A 479 -5.89 0.38 -7.90
N GLY A 480 -6.49 -0.31 -8.88
CA GLY A 480 -7.44 -1.39 -8.62
C GLY A 480 -8.87 -0.95 -8.29
N ASP A 481 -9.67 -1.94 -7.91
CA ASP A 481 -11.05 -1.85 -7.41
C ASP A 481 -11.13 -2.59 -6.05
N PRO A 482 -10.64 -1.95 -4.98
CA PRO A 482 -10.54 -2.59 -3.66
C PRO A 482 -11.89 -2.70 -2.93
N ALA A 483 -12.92 -1.92 -3.33
CA ALA A 483 -14.22 -1.94 -2.67
C ALA A 483 -14.90 -3.31 -2.80
N ALA A 484 -14.77 -3.95 -3.95
CA ALA A 484 -15.24 -5.31 -4.19
C ALA A 484 -14.66 -6.32 -3.18
N ALA A 485 -13.35 -6.23 -2.91
CA ALA A 485 -12.67 -7.08 -1.94
C ALA A 485 -13.18 -6.84 -0.52
N ILE A 486 -13.23 -5.59 -0.06
CA ILE A 486 -13.72 -5.22 1.29
C ILE A 486 -15.13 -5.77 1.56
N ILE A 487 -16.05 -5.59 0.61
CA ILE A 487 -17.45 -6.05 0.73
C ILE A 487 -17.51 -7.58 0.78
N ALA A 488 -16.77 -8.26 -0.10
CA ALA A 488 -16.71 -9.72 -0.14
C ALA A 488 -16.09 -10.29 1.15
N ASP A 489 -15.02 -9.68 1.65
CA ASP A 489 -14.32 -10.07 2.88
C ASP A 489 -15.20 -9.92 4.12
N ALA A 490 -15.94 -8.82 4.24
CA ALA A 490 -16.92 -8.66 5.31
C ALA A 490 -17.92 -9.83 5.33
N TYR A 491 -18.43 -10.23 4.15
CA TYR A 491 -19.34 -11.36 4.04
C TYR A 491 -18.65 -12.70 4.33
N ALA A 492 -17.44 -12.92 3.83
CA ALA A 492 -16.67 -14.14 4.08
C ALA A 492 -16.39 -14.35 5.57
N PHE A 493 -16.13 -13.27 6.31
CA PHE A 493 -15.88 -13.25 7.75
C PHE A 493 -17.14 -13.12 8.62
N GLY A 494 -18.31 -13.46 8.06
CA GLY A 494 -19.53 -13.70 8.84
C GLY A 494 -20.41 -12.47 9.09
N VAL A 495 -20.07 -11.30 8.54
CA VAL A 495 -20.90 -10.07 8.65
C VAL A 495 -22.16 -10.21 7.78
N ARG A 496 -23.34 -9.95 8.36
CA ARG A 496 -24.64 -10.16 7.69
C ARG A 496 -25.64 -9.01 7.89
N ASN A 497 -25.23 -7.92 8.53
CA ASN A 497 -26.06 -6.75 8.85
C ASN A 497 -26.02 -5.65 7.78
N PHE A 498 -25.86 -6.01 6.51
CA PHE A 498 -25.96 -5.14 5.34
C PHE A 498 -26.76 -5.84 4.22
N ASP A 499 -27.23 -5.11 3.22
CA ASP A 499 -27.95 -5.68 2.08
C ASP A 499 -26.98 -6.35 1.10
N ALA A 500 -26.79 -7.67 1.26
CA ALA A 500 -25.88 -8.43 0.43
C ALA A 500 -26.30 -8.52 -1.05
N ALA A 501 -27.59 -8.39 -1.36
CA ALA A 501 -28.06 -8.44 -2.75
C ALA A 501 -27.73 -7.12 -3.47
N HIS A 502 -28.02 -5.98 -2.82
CA HIS A 502 -27.63 -4.67 -3.33
C HIS A 502 -26.10 -4.52 -3.39
N ALA A 503 -25.38 -5.06 -2.40
CA ALA A 503 -23.93 -5.06 -2.42
C ALA A 503 -23.34 -5.82 -3.61
N LEU A 504 -23.91 -6.99 -3.95
CA LEU A 504 -23.49 -7.74 -5.15
C LEU A 504 -23.77 -6.94 -6.42
N GLU A 505 -24.95 -6.32 -6.53
CA GLU A 505 -25.30 -5.47 -7.68
C GLU A 505 -24.31 -4.31 -7.87
N ALA A 506 -23.93 -3.62 -6.79
CA ALA A 506 -23.01 -2.50 -6.83
C ALA A 506 -21.60 -2.92 -7.32
N VAL A 507 -21.03 -4.00 -6.76
CA VAL A 507 -19.70 -4.47 -7.16
C VAL A 507 -19.70 -5.05 -8.58
N GLU A 508 -20.79 -5.67 -9.03
CA GLU A 508 -20.93 -6.13 -10.42
C GLU A 508 -21.04 -4.96 -11.39
N HIS A 509 -21.77 -3.90 -11.02
CA HIS A 509 -21.88 -2.69 -11.82
C HIS A 509 -20.52 -2.02 -12.00
N GLU A 510 -19.79 -1.81 -10.90
CA GLU A 510 -18.45 -1.21 -10.94
C GLU A 510 -17.46 -2.07 -11.73
N ALA A 511 -17.59 -3.40 -11.66
CA ALA A 511 -16.74 -4.32 -12.39
C ALA A 511 -17.02 -4.40 -13.91
N THR A 512 -18.17 -3.91 -14.39
CA THR A 512 -18.63 -4.13 -15.78
C THR A 512 -19.00 -2.86 -16.54
N VAL A 513 -19.15 -1.73 -15.87
CA VAL A 513 -19.47 -0.44 -16.50
C VAL A 513 -18.25 0.47 -16.45
N PRO A 514 -17.80 1.06 -17.58
CA PRO A 514 -16.67 1.97 -17.59
C PRO A 514 -16.84 3.11 -16.59
N ASN A 515 -15.88 3.26 -15.68
CA ASN A 515 -15.96 4.21 -14.57
C ASN A 515 -14.56 4.71 -14.16
N GLN A 516 -14.47 5.49 -13.08
CA GLN A 516 -13.21 6.11 -12.64
C GLN A 516 -12.35 5.23 -11.73
N ASP A 517 -12.91 4.16 -11.16
CA ASP A 517 -12.20 3.18 -10.31
C ASP A 517 -11.65 2.02 -11.16
N ARG A 518 -12.36 1.68 -12.25
CA ARG A 518 -11.94 0.76 -13.31
C ARG A 518 -11.66 1.41 -14.68
N PRO A 519 -10.79 2.43 -14.78
CA PRO A 519 -10.37 2.96 -16.08
C PRO A 519 -9.68 1.86 -16.93
N GLY A 520 -9.97 1.86 -18.23
CA GLY A 520 -9.36 0.92 -19.17
C GLY A 520 -10.02 -0.47 -19.26
N GLU A 521 -11.09 -0.75 -18.50
CA GLU A 521 -11.75 -2.08 -18.51
C GLU A 521 -12.20 -2.51 -19.91
N ALA A 522 -12.72 -1.58 -20.73
CA ALA A 522 -13.09 -1.91 -22.11
C ALA A 522 -11.89 -2.32 -22.99
N VAL A 523 -10.68 -1.83 -22.67
CA VAL A 523 -9.44 -2.26 -23.35
C VAL A 523 -9.03 -3.65 -22.85
N ARG A 524 -9.10 -3.88 -21.53
CA ARG A 524 -8.86 -5.20 -20.92
C ARG A 524 -9.82 -6.26 -21.49
N ASP A 525 -11.12 -5.99 -21.55
CA ASP A 525 -12.12 -6.91 -22.13
C ASP A 525 -11.83 -7.23 -23.61
N ALA A 526 -11.36 -6.23 -24.38
CA ALA A 526 -11.06 -6.42 -25.79
C ALA A 526 -9.73 -7.14 -26.07
N LYS A 527 -8.73 -6.96 -25.21
CA LYS A 527 -7.35 -7.45 -25.43
C LYS A 527 -6.93 -8.59 -24.50
N GLY A 528 -7.63 -8.78 -23.38
CA GLY A 528 -7.24 -9.61 -22.24
C GLY A 528 -6.17 -8.98 -21.34
N TYR A 529 -5.71 -7.75 -21.63
CA TYR A 529 -4.70 -7.07 -20.82
C TYR A 529 -4.72 -5.55 -21.01
N LEU A 530 -4.07 -4.84 -20.09
CA LEU A 530 -3.84 -3.39 -20.14
C LEU A 530 -2.44 -3.08 -20.72
N PRO A 531 -2.33 -2.46 -21.93
CA PRO A 531 -1.04 -2.01 -22.49
C PRO A 531 -0.24 -0.96 -21.69
N LEU A 532 1.08 -0.94 -21.86
CA LEU A 532 1.95 0.07 -21.23
C LEU A 532 1.73 1.51 -21.74
N ASP A 533 1.20 1.69 -22.95
CA ASP A 533 1.11 3.01 -23.60
C ASP A 533 0.01 3.94 -23.07
N GLY A 534 -0.74 3.55 -22.05
CA GLY A 534 -1.65 4.46 -21.35
C GLY A 534 -2.89 4.89 -22.14
N THR A 535 -3.18 4.30 -23.31
CA THR A 535 -4.25 4.75 -24.21
C THR A 535 -5.66 4.33 -23.77
N TYR A 536 -6.12 4.82 -22.61
CA TYR A 536 -7.38 4.40 -21.96
C TYR A 536 -8.51 5.44 -21.99
N GLY A 537 -8.23 6.67 -22.41
CA GLY A 537 -9.25 7.68 -22.68
C GLY A 537 -9.97 8.26 -21.45
N CYS A 538 -9.58 7.92 -20.22
CA CYS A 538 -10.07 8.54 -18.99
C CYS A 538 -9.06 8.47 -17.81
N CYS A 539 -9.44 9.19 -16.74
CA CYS A 539 -8.80 9.63 -15.48
C CYS A 539 -7.83 8.70 -14.71
N ASN A 540 -7.11 9.30 -13.73
CA ASN A 540 -6.24 8.73 -12.68
C ASN A 540 -5.80 7.26 -12.89
N PHE A 541 -5.09 7.01 -13.98
CA PHE A 541 -4.62 5.70 -14.37
C PHE A 541 -3.11 5.69 -14.52
N TYR A 542 -2.46 4.75 -13.87
CA TYR A 542 -1.01 4.50 -13.93
C TYR A 542 -0.75 3.06 -13.49
N GLY A 543 0.45 2.54 -13.78
CA GLY A 543 0.81 1.15 -13.47
C GLY A 543 -0.20 0.13 -14.04
N PRO A 544 -0.37 0.04 -15.37
CA PRO A 544 -1.35 -0.86 -16.02
C PRO A 544 -1.23 -2.34 -15.61
N VAL A 545 -0.03 -2.81 -15.26
CA VAL A 545 0.20 -4.20 -14.89
C VAL A 545 -0.27 -4.47 -13.46
N SER A 546 0.13 -3.64 -12.50
CA SER A 546 -0.39 -3.70 -11.13
C SER A 546 -1.90 -3.51 -11.11
N THR A 547 -2.42 -2.52 -11.84
CA THR A 547 -3.86 -2.25 -11.95
C THR A 547 -4.62 -3.48 -12.45
N GLN A 548 -4.10 -4.19 -13.45
CA GLN A 548 -4.71 -5.42 -13.93
C GLN A 548 -4.73 -6.53 -12.87
N LEU A 549 -3.63 -6.76 -12.14
CA LEU A 549 -3.57 -7.77 -11.09
C LEU A 549 -4.52 -7.45 -9.91
N GLU A 550 -4.70 -6.17 -9.61
CA GLU A 550 -5.69 -5.70 -8.65
C GLU A 550 -7.13 -5.94 -9.16
N TYR A 551 -7.41 -5.71 -10.46
CA TYR A 551 -8.71 -6.07 -11.05
C TYR A 551 -8.94 -7.58 -11.08
N ASP A 552 -7.90 -8.37 -11.32
CA ASP A 552 -7.97 -9.84 -11.27
C ASP A 552 -8.37 -10.32 -9.86
N SER A 553 -7.77 -9.73 -8.82
CA SER A 553 -8.09 -10.01 -7.41
C SER A 553 -9.51 -9.54 -7.04
N ALA A 554 -9.90 -8.34 -7.49
CA ALA A 554 -11.25 -7.81 -7.29
C ALA A 554 -12.32 -8.66 -7.99
N ASP A 555 -12.09 -9.08 -9.24
CA ASP A 555 -12.96 -9.99 -9.97
C ASP A 555 -13.11 -11.33 -9.22
N TYR A 556 -12.02 -11.87 -8.68
CA TYR A 556 -12.12 -13.09 -7.88
C TYR A 556 -12.91 -12.88 -6.58
N ALA A 557 -12.77 -11.73 -5.92
CA ALA A 557 -13.57 -11.38 -4.75
C ALA A 557 -15.08 -11.29 -5.08
N VAL A 558 -15.44 -10.65 -6.20
CA VAL A 558 -16.82 -10.65 -6.73
C VAL A 558 -17.29 -12.08 -6.99
N ALA A 559 -16.45 -12.91 -7.62
CA ALA A 559 -16.79 -14.30 -7.92
C ALA A 559 -17.06 -15.11 -6.65
N SER A 560 -16.20 -14.99 -5.63
CA SER A 560 -16.36 -15.66 -4.34
C SER A 560 -17.62 -15.18 -3.61
N PHE A 561 -17.90 -13.88 -3.64
CA PHE A 561 -19.11 -13.32 -3.05
C PHE A 561 -20.38 -13.83 -3.75
N ALA A 562 -20.42 -13.79 -5.08
CA ALA A 562 -21.49 -14.35 -5.90
C ALA A 562 -21.73 -15.84 -5.60
N LYS A 563 -20.64 -16.63 -5.51
CA LYS A 563 -20.69 -18.05 -5.12
C LYS A 563 -21.33 -18.25 -3.76
N SER A 564 -20.99 -17.41 -2.78
CA SER A 564 -21.55 -17.46 -1.43
C SER A 564 -23.05 -17.14 -1.37
N LEU A 565 -23.56 -16.40 -2.37
CA LEU A 565 -24.97 -16.06 -2.55
C LEU A 565 -25.71 -17.03 -3.49
N GLY A 566 -25.05 -18.07 -3.99
CA GLY A 566 -25.63 -19.06 -4.90
C GLY A 566 -25.76 -18.60 -6.35
N LYS A 567 -25.01 -17.56 -6.74
CA LYS A 567 -25.01 -16.96 -8.08
C LYS A 567 -23.93 -17.57 -8.96
N THR A 568 -24.16 -18.79 -9.44
CA THR A 568 -23.14 -19.59 -10.16
C THR A 568 -22.72 -18.99 -11.51
N ALA A 569 -23.61 -18.32 -12.23
CA ALA A 569 -23.28 -17.68 -13.51
C ALA A 569 -22.30 -16.51 -13.31
N ASP A 570 -22.58 -15.67 -12.32
CA ASP A 570 -21.77 -14.50 -11.98
C ASP A 570 -20.40 -14.98 -11.44
N TYR A 571 -20.39 -15.99 -10.55
CA TYR A 571 -19.16 -16.68 -10.12
C TYR A 571 -18.31 -17.15 -11.31
N THR A 572 -18.91 -17.86 -12.27
CA THR A 572 -18.16 -18.41 -13.41
C THR A 572 -17.57 -17.29 -14.28
N THR A 573 -18.33 -16.20 -14.47
CA THR A 573 -17.92 -15.05 -15.27
C THR A 573 -16.70 -14.37 -14.65
N PHE A 574 -16.82 -13.94 -13.40
CA PHE A 574 -15.75 -13.19 -12.75
C PHE A 574 -14.56 -14.08 -12.37
N ALA A 575 -14.77 -15.34 -11.96
CA ALA A 575 -13.65 -16.27 -11.71
C ALA A 575 -12.84 -16.56 -12.98
N THR A 576 -13.49 -16.57 -14.15
CA THR A 576 -12.80 -16.76 -15.44
C THR A 576 -12.01 -15.51 -15.83
N ARG A 577 -12.59 -14.32 -15.65
CA ARG A 577 -11.91 -13.05 -15.96
C ARG A 577 -10.74 -12.78 -15.02
N ALA A 578 -10.84 -13.17 -13.74
CA ALA A 578 -9.75 -13.11 -12.78
C ALA A 578 -8.47 -13.85 -13.23
N GLN A 579 -8.57 -14.78 -14.19
CA GLN A 579 -7.40 -15.48 -14.75
C GLN A 579 -6.64 -14.67 -15.82
N ASP A 580 -6.99 -13.41 -16.05
CA ASP A 580 -6.33 -12.57 -17.05
C ASP A 580 -4.89 -12.17 -16.69
N TRP A 581 -4.44 -12.39 -15.45
CA TRP A 581 -3.03 -12.39 -15.06
C TRP A 581 -2.18 -13.27 -15.99
N MET A 582 -2.75 -14.36 -16.52
CA MET A 582 -2.09 -15.26 -17.47
C MET A 582 -1.73 -14.57 -18.78
N ASN A 583 -2.47 -13.53 -19.17
CA ASN A 583 -2.21 -12.76 -20.39
C ASN A 583 -1.00 -11.82 -20.22
N VAL A 584 -0.60 -11.51 -18.98
CA VAL A 584 0.60 -10.70 -18.67
C VAL A 584 1.71 -11.51 -18.01
N PHE A 585 1.52 -12.81 -17.78
CA PHE A 585 2.62 -13.71 -17.40
C PHE A 585 3.47 -14.07 -18.63
N ASN A 586 4.75 -13.72 -18.62
CA ASN A 586 5.68 -14.09 -19.68
C ASN A 586 6.40 -15.42 -19.35
N PRO A 587 6.03 -16.56 -19.96
CA PRO A 587 6.69 -17.83 -19.69
C PRO A 587 8.17 -17.87 -20.09
N GLN A 588 8.69 -16.94 -20.88
CA GLN A 588 10.12 -16.89 -21.18
C GLN A 588 10.94 -16.32 -20.02
N THR A 589 10.44 -15.28 -19.36
CA THR A 589 11.13 -14.64 -18.23
C THR A 589 10.73 -15.28 -16.89
N GLY A 590 9.52 -15.83 -16.80
CA GLY A 590 8.96 -16.42 -15.58
C GLY A 590 8.36 -15.36 -14.64
N TYR A 591 7.96 -14.21 -15.16
CA TYR A 591 7.45 -13.08 -14.39
C TYR A 591 6.21 -12.48 -15.03
N ILE A 592 5.40 -11.79 -14.23
CA ILE A 592 4.41 -10.85 -14.76
C ILE A 592 5.14 -9.69 -15.43
N GLN A 593 4.78 -9.37 -16.67
CA GLN A 593 5.48 -8.43 -17.51
C GLN A 593 4.51 -7.65 -18.37
N GLY A 594 4.70 -6.32 -18.42
CA GLY A 594 3.88 -5.44 -19.25
C GLY A 594 3.92 -5.80 -20.73
N LYS A 595 2.82 -5.51 -21.42
CA LYS A 595 2.70 -5.68 -22.87
C LYS A 595 2.46 -4.33 -23.55
N ASN A 596 2.98 -4.20 -24.76
CA ASN A 596 2.70 -3.08 -25.64
C ASN A 596 1.31 -3.24 -26.27
N SER A 597 0.80 -2.18 -26.91
CA SER A 597 -0.53 -2.21 -27.54
C SER A 597 -0.67 -3.18 -28.71
N ASP A 598 0.45 -3.64 -29.27
CA ASP A 598 0.53 -4.65 -30.34
C ASP A 598 0.62 -6.10 -29.84
N GLY A 599 0.59 -6.32 -28.52
CA GLY A 599 0.61 -7.65 -27.90
C GLY A 599 2.00 -8.18 -27.55
N GLN A 600 3.06 -7.47 -27.94
CA GLN A 600 4.43 -7.83 -27.55
C GLN A 600 4.65 -7.61 -26.06
N PHE A 601 5.32 -8.54 -25.39
CA PHE A 601 5.89 -8.25 -24.07
C PHE A 601 6.97 -7.16 -24.21
N ALA A 602 7.01 -6.23 -23.26
CA ALA A 602 7.93 -5.11 -23.30
C ALA A 602 9.40 -5.57 -23.22
N GLY A 603 10.27 -4.99 -24.04
CA GLY A 603 11.71 -5.28 -24.04
C GLY A 603 12.43 -4.77 -22.78
N GLY A 604 13.72 -5.07 -22.65
CA GLY A 604 14.56 -4.57 -21.55
C GLY A 604 14.23 -5.15 -20.16
N PHE A 605 13.34 -6.14 -20.09
CA PHE A 605 12.79 -6.63 -18.83
C PHE A 605 13.84 -7.29 -17.92
N THR A 606 13.76 -6.96 -16.63
CA THR A 606 14.37 -7.71 -15.53
C THR A 606 13.37 -7.88 -14.39
N PRO A 607 13.62 -8.76 -13.40
CA PRO A 607 12.75 -8.88 -12.23
C PRO A 607 12.54 -7.55 -11.48
N GLY A 608 13.53 -6.66 -11.50
CA GLY A 608 13.46 -5.34 -10.86
C GLY A 608 12.73 -4.27 -11.68
N THR A 609 12.15 -4.59 -12.84
CA THR A 609 11.42 -3.61 -13.66
C THR A 609 10.21 -3.04 -12.90
N SER A 610 10.22 -1.72 -12.71
CA SER A 610 9.14 -0.90 -12.11
C SER A 610 8.12 -0.43 -13.14
N ASN A 611 8.51 -0.26 -14.41
CA ASN A 611 7.60 0.23 -15.45
C ASN A 611 6.36 -0.68 -15.57
N GLY A 612 5.18 -0.06 -15.48
CA GLY A 612 3.90 -0.74 -15.47
C GLY A 612 3.41 -1.18 -14.09
N PHE A 613 4.21 -1.02 -13.04
CA PHE A 613 3.87 -1.38 -11.66
C PHE A 613 3.73 -0.14 -10.77
N VAL A 614 2.95 -0.24 -9.69
CA VAL A 614 2.74 0.83 -8.69
C VAL A 614 3.42 0.44 -7.39
N GLU A 615 4.30 1.31 -6.88
CA GLU A 615 5.03 1.13 -5.61
C GLU A 615 5.73 -0.23 -5.47
N GLY A 616 6.19 -0.78 -6.59
CA GLY A 616 6.90 -2.03 -6.59
C GLY A 616 7.39 -2.43 -7.97
N THR A 617 7.86 -3.66 -8.06
CA THR A 617 8.45 -4.23 -9.29
C THR A 617 7.72 -5.50 -9.70
N SER A 618 8.02 -5.96 -10.90
CA SER A 618 7.59 -7.28 -11.37
C SER A 618 7.93 -8.42 -10.40
N ALA A 619 9.11 -8.38 -9.76
CA ALA A 619 9.50 -9.36 -8.76
C ALA A 619 8.57 -9.35 -7.53
N GLN A 620 8.09 -8.18 -7.12
CA GLN A 620 7.21 -8.05 -5.96
C GLN A 620 5.74 -8.32 -6.30
N TYR A 621 5.30 -8.04 -7.52
CA TYR A 621 3.91 -8.24 -7.97
C TYR A 621 3.61 -9.60 -8.60
N THR A 622 4.62 -10.34 -9.09
CA THR A 622 4.38 -11.68 -9.65
C THR A 622 3.66 -12.65 -8.68
N PRO A 623 3.89 -12.62 -7.36
CA PRO A 623 3.15 -13.44 -6.39
C PRO A 623 1.65 -13.12 -6.30
N MET A 624 1.23 -11.92 -6.73
CA MET A 624 -0.13 -11.35 -6.62
C MET A 624 -1.18 -12.02 -7.51
N VAL A 625 -1.34 -13.31 -7.29
CA VAL A 625 -2.39 -14.19 -7.81
C VAL A 625 -2.85 -15.11 -6.65
N PRO A 626 -3.22 -14.56 -5.47
CA PRO A 626 -3.45 -15.37 -4.27
C PRO A 626 -4.62 -16.36 -4.43
N PHE A 627 -5.51 -16.12 -5.38
CA PHE A 627 -6.64 -16.99 -5.70
C PHE A 627 -6.27 -18.21 -6.56
N ASN A 628 -5.14 -18.19 -7.28
CA ASN A 628 -4.70 -19.28 -8.15
C ASN A 628 -3.18 -19.51 -8.13
N LEU A 629 -2.59 -19.52 -6.93
CA LEU A 629 -1.16 -19.80 -6.74
C LEU A 629 -0.73 -21.15 -7.33
N GLN A 630 -1.61 -22.17 -7.33
CA GLN A 630 -1.30 -23.47 -7.93
C GLN A 630 -0.86 -23.35 -9.41
N GLU A 631 -1.58 -22.58 -10.21
CA GLU A 631 -1.25 -22.41 -11.64
C GLU A 631 -0.10 -21.42 -11.85
N LEU A 632 0.04 -20.39 -11.01
CA LEU A 632 1.23 -19.53 -11.02
C LEU A 632 2.51 -20.32 -10.72
N ILE A 633 2.49 -21.18 -9.68
CA ILE A 633 3.60 -22.08 -9.35
C ILE A 633 3.94 -22.96 -10.55
N THR A 634 2.93 -23.49 -11.24
CA THR A 634 3.11 -24.28 -12.46
C THR A 634 3.75 -23.48 -13.58
N ALA A 635 3.24 -22.26 -13.85
CA ALA A 635 3.74 -21.36 -14.89
C ALA A 635 5.22 -20.99 -14.68
N ARG A 636 5.65 -20.89 -13.41
CA ARG A 636 7.02 -20.63 -12.97
C ARG A 636 7.94 -21.85 -12.94
N GLY A 637 7.50 -23.00 -13.44
CA GLY A 637 8.31 -24.22 -13.52
C GLY A 637 8.18 -25.16 -12.31
N GLY A 638 7.11 -25.00 -11.53
CA GLY A 638 6.73 -25.89 -10.45
C GLY A 638 7.32 -25.54 -9.07
N PRO A 639 7.02 -26.35 -8.04
CA PRO A 639 7.26 -25.98 -6.64
C PRO A 639 8.72 -25.68 -6.29
N ALA A 640 9.68 -26.37 -6.91
CA ALA A 640 11.11 -26.15 -6.64
C ALA A 640 11.61 -24.80 -7.16
N ALA A 641 11.18 -24.41 -8.36
CA ALA A 641 11.53 -23.12 -8.95
C ALA A 641 10.87 -21.97 -8.17
N TYR A 642 9.61 -22.15 -7.79
CA TYR A 642 8.88 -21.18 -6.98
C TYR A 642 9.50 -21.00 -5.58
N ALA A 643 9.88 -22.10 -4.91
CA ALA A 643 10.58 -22.04 -3.63
C ALA A 643 11.89 -21.24 -3.72
N SER A 644 12.69 -21.46 -4.78
CA SER A 644 13.94 -20.72 -4.99
C SER A 644 13.69 -19.24 -5.23
N TYR A 645 12.58 -18.90 -5.87
CA TYR A 645 12.19 -17.52 -6.08
C TYR A 645 11.75 -16.84 -4.77
N LEU A 646 10.91 -17.49 -3.96
CA LEU A 646 10.53 -16.98 -2.64
C LEU A 646 11.76 -16.83 -1.72
N ASP A 647 12.71 -17.78 -1.78
CA ASP A 647 13.97 -17.71 -1.03
C ASP A 647 14.78 -16.46 -1.44
N SER A 648 14.75 -16.10 -2.73
CA SER A 648 15.40 -14.90 -3.26
C SER A 648 14.68 -13.63 -2.79
N LEU A 649 13.35 -13.57 -2.94
CA LEU A 649 12.56 -12.41 -2.52
C LEU A 649 12.77 -12.07 -1.05
N LEU A 650 12.76 -13.09 -0.18
CA LEU A 650 12.81 -12.92 1.28
C LEU A 650 14.24 -12.95 1.85
N SER A 651 15.26 -12.95 0.99
CA SER A 651 16.67 -13.00 1.41
C SER A 651 17.13 -11.75 2.17
N ASN A 652 16.56 -10.58 1.87
CA ASN A 652 16.80 -9.33 2.59
C ASN A 652 15.52 -8.49 2.69
N ILE A 653 14.86 -8.54 3.86
CA ILE A 653 13.60 -7.82 4.11
C ILE A 653 13.77 -6.49 4.86
N THR A 654 14.96 -6.23 5.42
CA THR A 654 15.25 -5.01 6.19
C THR A 654 15.83 -3.88 5.36
N ASP A 655 16.42 -4.24 4.22
CA ASP A 655 16.98 -3.33 3.24
C ASP A 655 16.73 -3.93 1.85
N PRO A 656 15.44 -4.05 1.44
CA PRO A 656 15.07 -4.80 0.25
C PRO A 656 15.59 -4.11 -1.01
N SER A 657 16.20 -4.90 -1.90
CA SER A 657 16.43 -4.44 -3.28
C SER A 657 15.13 -4.47 -4.10
N ASP A 658 15.18 -3.96 -5.34
CA ASP A 658 14.09 -4.03 -6.34
C ASP A 658 13.65 -5.46 -6.66
N THR A 659 14.43 -6.47 -6.26
CA THR A 659 14.14 -7.89 -6.44
C THR A 659 13.91 -8.63 -5.13
N ASN A 660 13.85 -7.91 -4.00
CA ASN A 660 13.43 -8.43 -2.71
C ASN A 660 12.00 -7.98 -2.40
N ALA A 661 11.30 -8.76 -1.59
CA ALA A 661 10.00 -8.37 -1.05
C ALA A 661 10.19 -7.20 -0.08
N ASN A 662 9.42 -6.13 -0.25
CA ASN A 662 9.38 -5.02 0.70
C ASN A 662 8.16 -5.19 1.61
N LEU A 663 8.33 -5.89 2.74
CA LEU A 663 7.24 -6.16 3.70
C LEU A 663 6.80 -4.93 4.52
N SER A 664 7.33 -3.76 4.16
CA SER A 664 6.88 -2.45 4.63
C SER A 664 5.96 -1.77 3.60
N ASN A 665 5.59 -2.50 2.54
CA ASN A 665 4.72 -2.07 1.46
C ASN A 665 3.70 -3.17 1.11
N GLU A 666 2.51 -2.73 0.75
CA GLU A 666 1.28 -3.49 0.53
C GLU A 666 1.41 -4.71 -0.41
N PRO A 667 2.03 -4.60 -1.60
CA PRO A 667 2.05 -5.70 -2.58
C PRO A 667 2.86 -6.91 -2.11
N SER A 668 3.70 -6.75 -1.08
CA SER A 668 4.57 -7.82 -0.60
C SER A 668 4.01 -8.59 0.61
N LEU A 669 2.89 -8.16 1.20
CA LEU A 669 2.39 -8.69 2.48
C LEU A 669 2.01 -10.18 2.46
N GLU A 670 1.53 -10.69 1.33
CA GLU A 670 1.14 -12.10 1.14
C GLU A 670 2.35 -13.04 0.93
N ILE A 671 3.45 -12.54 0.37
CA ILE A 671 4.61 -13.33 -0.10
C ILE A 671 5.14 -14.35 0.93
N PRO A 672 5.30 -14.02 2.23
CA PRO A 672 5.81 -14.99 3.22
C PRO A 672 4.93 -16.24 3.38
N TRP A 673 3.63 -16.14 3.10
CA TRP A 673 2.64 -17.19 3.34
C TRP A 673 2.59 -18.22 2.21
N GLU A 674 3.09 -17.89 1.03
CA GLU A 674 2.99 -18.74 -0.16
C GLU A 674 3.78 -20.05 -0.08
N TYR A 675 4.75 -20.17 0.84
CA TYR A 675 5.42 -21.46 1.08
C TYR A 675 4.44 -22.56 1.52
N ASP A 676 3.29 -22.20 2.09
CA ASP A 676 2.23 -23.14 2.47
C ASP A 676 1.67 -23.86 1.23
N TYR A 677 1.60 -23.20 0.08
CA TYR A 677 1.16 -23.78 -1.20
C TYR A 677 2.21 -24.71 -1.83
N LEU A 678 3.45 -24.69 -1.32
CA LEU A 678 4.56 -25.56 -1.76
C LEU A 678 4.71 -26.81 -0.91
N GLY A 679 3.88 -26.98 0.13
CA GLY A 679 4.09 -27.99 1.17
C GLY A 679 5.35 -27.73 1.99
N GLN A 680 5.76 -26.46 2.14
CA GLN A 680 6.92 -26.03 2.91
C GLN A 680 6.55 -25.08 4.07
N PRO A 681 5.54 -25.39 4.91
CA PRO A 681 5.03 -24.44 5.91
C PRO A 681 6.05 -24.03 6.98
N TRP A 682 7.11 -24.82 7.20
CA TRP A 682 8.20 -24.42 8.09
C TRP A 682 8.98 -23.19 7.57
N LYS A 683 8.95 -22.92 6.26
CA LYS A 683 9.53 -21.70 5.68
C LYS A 683 8.63 -20.49 5.89
N THR A 684 7.30 -20.63 5.75
CA THR A 684 6.32 -19.61 6.16
C THR A 684 6.57 -19.19 7.60
N GLN A 685 6.65 -20.17 8.50
CA GLN A 685 6.87 -19.96 9.93
C GLN A 685 8.17 -19.20 10.22
N ALA A 686 9.24 -19.48 9.48
CA ALA A 686 10.52 -18.79 9.61
C ALA A 686 10.46 -17.35 9.05
N ALA A 687 9.92 -17.18 7.84
CA ALA A 687 9.84 -15.88 7.17
C ALA A 687 8.96 -14.88 7.93
N VAL A 688 7.77 -15.32 8.35
CA VAL A 688 6.85 -14.49 9.15
C VAL A 688 7.48 -14.13 10.50
N ARG A 689 8.12 -15.08 11.18
CA ARG A 689 8.83 -14.81 12.44
C ARG A 689 9.95 -13.79 12.26
N GLN A 690 10.68 -13.88 11.15
CA GLN A 690 11.75 -12.95 10.83
C GLN A 690 11.20 -11.54 10.59
N ALA A 691 10.11 -11.39 9.85
CA ALA A 691 9.44 -10.10 9.62
C ALA A 691 9.00 -9.47 10.95
N GLN A 692 8.30 -10.23 11.81
CA GLN A 692 7.89 -9.77 13.14
C GLN A 692 9.05 -9.27 14.01
N GLN A 693 10.22 -9.90 13.93
CA GLN A 693 11.39 -9.54 14.75
C GLN A 693 12.17 -8.35 14.18
N LYS A 694 12.16 -8.18 12.86
CA LYS A 694 13.04 -7.23 12.18
C LYS A 694 12.35 -5.98 11.67
N LEU A 695 11.02 -5.97 11.63
CA LEU A 695 10.24 -4.87 11.05
C LEU A 695 9.26 -4.24 12.05
N TYR A 696 9.12 -4.78 13.26
CA TYR A 696 8.18 -4.28 14.27
C TYR A 696 8.88 -4.10 15.63
N PHE A 697 8.72 -2.93 16.24
CA PHE A 697 9.51 -2.45 17.38
C PHE A 697 8.62 -1.75 18.42
N ASN A 698 8.93 -1.95 19.70
CA ASN A 698 8.37 -1.12 20.77
C ASN A 698 9.20 0.17 20.89
N ALA A 699 9.07 1.05 19.90
CA ALA A 699 9.80 2.31 19.80
C ALA A 699 8.98 3.31 18.96
N PRO A 700 9.27 4.62 19.03
CA PRO A 700 8.52 5.61 18.26
C PRO A 700 8.50 5.37 16.75
N VAL A 701 9.53 4.74 16.19
CA VAL A 701 9.54 4.33 14.79
C VAL A 701 8.49 3.25 14.52
N GLY A 702 8.34 2.28 15.43
CA GLY A 702 7.32 1.24 15.37
C GLY A 702 7.55 0.20 14.27
N SER A 703 7.47 0.62 13.03
CA SER A 703 7.70 -0.17 11.82
C SER A 703 8.43 0.67 10.76
N PHE A 704 8.60 0.12 9.57
CA PHE A 704 9.03 0.89 8.41
C PHE A 704 7.82 1.09 7.48
N GLY A 705 7.85 2.14 6.66
CA GLY A 705 6.72 2.50 5.80
C GLY A 705 5.55 3.09 6.58
N ASN A 706 4.55 3.56 5.87
CA ASN A 706 3.30 4.05 6.43
C ASN A 706 2.55 2.94 7.20
N ASP A 707 1.69 3.29 8.17
CA ASP A 707 0.77 2.29 8.78
C ASP A 707 -0.50 2.08 7.94
N ASP A 708 -0.76 2.99 6.99
CA ASP A 708 -1.84 2.94 6.00
C ASP A 708 -3.20 2.62 6.61
N LEU A 709 -3.57 3.47 7.58
CA LEU A 709 -4.84 3.39 8.33
C LEU A 709 -5.01 2.10 9.14
N GLY A 710 -3.93 1.34 9.34
CA GLY A 710 -3.88 0.10 10.10
C GLY A 710 -3.63 -1.15 9.25
N ALA A 711 -3.34 -1.02 7.96
CA ALA A 711 -3.02 -2.15 7.09
C ALA A 711 -1.79 -2.92 7.60
N MET A 712 -0.66 -2.25 7.82
CA MET A 712 0.57 -2.86 8.36
C MET A 712 0.35 -3.43 9.76
N SER A 713 -0.31 -2.66 10.63
CA SER A 713 -0.67 -3.12 11.96
C SER A 713 -1.54 -4.39 11.95
N SER A 714 -2.50 -4.49 11.03
CA SER A 714 -3.39 -5.66 10.93
C SER A 714 -2.64 -6.93 10.52
N TRP A 715 -1.63 -6.80 9.64
CA TRP A 715 -0.74 -7.90 9.26
C TRP A 715 0.03 -8.42 10.48
N TYR A 716 0.55 -7.53 11.33
CA TYR A 716 1.23 -7.93 12.56
C TYR A 716 0.29 -8.68 13.51
N VAL A 717 -0.95 -8.20 13.69
CA VAL A 717 -1.94 -8.86 14.56
C VAL A 717 -2.25 -10.28 14.07
N TRP A 718 -2.58 -10.43 12.79
CA TRP A 718 -2.84 -11.74 12.17
C TRP A 718 -1.65 -12.69 12.32
N SER A 719 -0.47 -12.23 11.91
CA SER A 719 0.76 -13.03 12.01
C SER A 719 1.07 -13.44 13.45
N ALA A 720 0.77 -12.60 14.44
CA ALA A 720 0.97 -12.90 15.85
C ALA A 720 0.00 -13.95 16.41
N LEU A 721 -1.23 -13.99 15.88
CA LEU A 721 -2.19 -15.07 16.12
C LEU A 721 -1.79 -16.37 15.40
N GLY A 722 -0.85 -16.31 14.45
CA GLY A 722 -0.32 -17.45 13.72
C GLY A 722 -1.16 -17.83 12.51
N MET A 723 -1.86 -16.89 11.89
CA MET A 723 -2.67 -17.11 10.69
C MET A 723 -2.84 -15.84 9.87
N TYR A 724 -3.23 -15.93 8.60
CA TYR A 724 -3.42 -14.77 7.72
C TYR A 724 -4.54 -15.01 6.69
N PRO A 725 -5.37 -14.00 6.34
CA PRO A 725 -6.38 -14.10 5.29
C PRO A 725 -5.75 -13.87 3.90
N GLU A 726 -5.15 -14.92 3.32
CA GLU A 726 -4.36 -14.80 2.08
C GLU A 726 -5.15 -14.36 0.84
N THR A 727 -6.37 -14.88 0.66
CA THR A 727 -7.13 -14.68 -0.56
C THR A 727 -8.36 -13.80 -0.31
N PRO A 728 -8.38 -12.54 -0.83
CA PRO A 728 -9.49 -11.63 -0.67
C PRO A 728 -10.83 -12.21 -1.15
N GLY A 729 -11.90 -11.88 -0.43
CA GLY A 729 -13.26 -12.36 -0.67
C GLY A 729 -13.52 -13.81 -0.27
N THR A 730 -12.54 -14.52 0.28
CA THR A 730 -12.68 -15.91 0.76
C THR A 730 -12.57 -15.98 2.28
N ASP A 731 -13.02 -17.09 2.87
CA ASP A 731 -12.87 -17.33 4.30
C ASP A 731 -11.62 -18.17 4.63
N THR A 732 -10.66 -18.29 3.71
CA THR A 732 -9.44 -19.10 3.94
C THR A 732 -8.45 -18.37 4.85
N LEU A 733 -8.01 -19.04 5.90
CA LEU A 733 -6.91 -18.62 6.76
C LEU A 733 -5.73 -19.57 6.59
N VAL A 734 -4.64 -19.09 6.01
CA VAL A 734 -3.35 -19.81 5.99
C VAL A 734 -2.74 -19.77 7.39
N LEU A 735 -2.02 -20.82 7.80
CA LEU A 735 -1.56 -21.04 9.16
C LEU A 735 -0.04 -20.96 9.27
N GLY A 736 0.41 -19.97 10.03
CA GLY A 736 1.78 -19.82 10.47
C GLY A 736 2.01 -20.36 11.87
N SER A 737 2.64 -19.55 12.71
CA SER A 737 2.99 -19.92 14.09
C SER A 737 2.69 -18.79 15.07
N PRO A 738 1.94 -19.05 16.15
CA PRO A 738 1.57 -18.01 17.10
C PRO A 738 2.79 -17.46 17.87
N VAL A 739 2.78 -16.15 18.15
CA VAL A 739 3.80 -15.48 19.00
C VAL A 739 3.58 -15.83 20.48
N PHE A 740 2.32 -15.89 20.91
CA PHE A 740 1.99 -15.95 22.33
C PHE A 740 1.65 -17.38 22.78
N PRO A 741 2.08 -17.78 23.99
CA PRO A 741 1.69 -19.05 24.58
C PRO A 741 0.18 -19.29 24.72
N LEU A 742 -0.60 -18.21 24.81
CA LEU A 742 -2.05 -18.22 24.80
C LEU A 742 -2.55 -16.99 24.06
N ALA A 743 -3.52 -17.18 23.16
CA ALA A 743 -4.40 -16.11 22.69
C ALA A 743 -5.85 -16.58 22.77
N LYS A 744 -6.77 -15.67 23.10
CA LYS A 744 -8.21 -15.94 23.17
C LYS A 744 -8.96 -14.91 22.34
N VAL A 745 -9.58 -15.36 21.27
CA VAL A 745 -10.38 -14.52 20.38
C VAL A 745 -11.85 -14.68 20.72
N THR A 746 -12.52 -13.59 21.05
CA THR A 746 -13.95 -13.52 21.33
C THR A 746 -14.66 -12.91 20.12
N LEU A 747 -15.40 -13.73 19.41
CA LEU A 747 -16.07 -13.38 18.16
C LEU A 747 -17.36 -12.60 18.40
N GLY A 748 -17.91 -11.98 17.35
CA GLY A 748 -19.17 -11.21 17.44
C GLY A 748 -20.38 -12.02 17.95
N ASN A 749 -20.39 -13.33 17.76
CA ASN A 749 -21.42 -14.23 18.30
C ASN A 749 -21.21 -14.59 19.79
N GLY A 750 -20.19 -14.02 20.45
CA GLY A 750 -19.83 -14.25 21.84
C GLY A 750 -19.06 -15.55 22.10
N LYS A 751 -18.84 -16.39 21.09
CA LYS A 751 -17.99 -17.58 21.23
C LYS A 751 -16.54 -17.19 21.33
N GLN A 752 -15.79 -18.01 22.04
CA GLN A 752 -14.36 -17.85 22.20
C GLN A 752 -13.61 -19.00 21.52
N VAL A 753 -12.53 -18.65 20.82
CA VAL A 753 -11.55 -19.60 20.28
C VAL A 753 -10.24 -19.37 21.04
N ALA A 754 -9.71 -20.42 21.66
CA ALA A 754 -8.42 -20.38 22.33
C ALA A 754 -7.32 -20.94 21.42
N ILE A 755 -6.27 -20.18 21.19
CA ILE A 755 -5.05 -20.58 20.52
C ILE A 755 -4.03 -20.87 21.62
N ASN A 756 -3.75 -22.15 21.86
CA ASN A 756 -2.87 -22.62 22.92
C ASN A 756 -1.54 -23.07 22.31
N ALA A 757 -0.44 -22.42 22.68
CA ALA A 757 0.88 -22.70 22.14
C ALA A 757 1.95 -22.63 23.24
N PRO A 758 1.91 -23.48 24.29
CA PRO A 758 2.76 -23.32 25.47
C PRO A 758 4.28 -23.31 25.20
N GLY A 759 4.72 -23.77 24.03
CA GLY A 759 6.10 -23.69 23.55
C GLY A 759 6.45 -22.44 22.74
N ALA A 760 5.54 -21.48 22.59
CA ALA A 760 5.77 -20.26 21.83
C ALA A 760 6.90 -19.43 22.45
N ALA A 761 7.93 -19.19 21.65
CA ALA A 761 9.09 -18.39 21.99
C ALA A 761 9.66 -17.76 20.72
N VAL A 762 10.47 -16.71 20.89
CA VAL A 762 11.11 -15.97 19.79
C VAL A 762 11.90 -16.89 18.86
N ASP A 763 12.60 -17.90 19.41
CA ASP A 763 13.43 -18.87 18.70
C ASP A 763 12.74 -20.20 18.39
N ALA A 764 11.44 -20.35 18.73
CA ALA A 764 10.66 -21.57 18.54
C ALA A 764 9.47 -21.40 17.58
N PRO A 765 9.67 -20.93 16.33
CA PRO A 765 8.56 -20.70 15.40
C PRO A 765 7.97 -21.99 14.83
N TYR A 766 8.60 -23.16 14.99
CA TYR A 766 8.28 -24.30 14.13
C TYR A 766 7.17 -25.19 14.69
N VAL A 767 6.07 -25.29 13.94
CA VAL A 767 4.93 -26.15 14.26
C VAL A 767 5.30 -27.61 14.07
N GLN A 768 5.19 -28.39 15.14
CA GLN A 768 5.40 -29.84 15.15
C GLN A 768 4.10 -30.60 14.91
N ALA A 769 3.00 -30.08 15.47
CA ALA A 769 1.65 -30.60 15.33
C ALA A 769 0.65 -29.49 15.69
N LEU A 770 -0.56 -29.60 15.14
CA LEU A 770 -1.72 -28.80 15.49
C LEU A 770 -2.89 -29.75 15.76
N ASP A 771 -3.59 -29.55 16.87
CA ASP A 771 -4.87 -30.19 17.17
C ASP A 771 -5.99 -29.14 17.14
N VAL A 772 -7.00 -29.36 16.31
CA VAL A 772 -8.21 -28.52 16.24
C VAL A 772 -9.35 -29.28 16.90
N LYS A 773 -9.85 -28.77 18.03
CA LYS A 773 -10.93 -29.41 18.81
C LYS A 773 -10.61 -30.87 19.19
N GLY A 774 -9.37 -31.12 19.62
CA GLY A 774 -8.88 -32.45 20.02
C GLY A 774 -8.70 -33.44 18.88
N LYS A 775 -8.58 -32.96 17.64
CA LYS A 775 -8.28 -33.78 16.45
C LYS A 775 -7.06 -33.23 15.73
N ALA A 776 -6.14 -34.13 15.37
CA ALA A 776 -4.96 -33.78 14.61
C ALA A 776 -5.35 -33.07 13.30
N TRP A 777 -4.81 -31.88 13.11
CA TRP A 777 -4.96 -31.03 11.93
C TRP A 777 -3.68 -31.09 11.12
N LYS A 778 -3.81 -31.45 9.84
CA LYS A 778 -2.69 -31.81 8.96
C LYS A 778 -2.57 -30.91 7.73
N THR A 779 -3.33 -29.83 7.67
CA THR A 779 -3.26 -28.82 6.63
C THR A 779 -2.66 -27.54 7.20
N SER A 780 -2.00 -26.73 6.36
CA SER A 780 -1.44 -25.43 6.72
C SER A 780 -2.47 -24.30 6.58
N TRP A 781 -3.76 -24.63 6.68
CA TRP A 781 -4.85 -23.68 6.53
C TRP A 781 -6.12 -24.22 7.19
N LEU A 782 -7.09 -23.34 7.42
CA LEU A 782 -8.48 -23.66 7.76
C LEU A 782 -9.39 -22.53 7.28
N THR A 783 -10.70 -22.76 7.21
CA THR A 783 -11.65 -21.68 6.93
C THR A 783 -12.01 -20.91 8.20
N PHE A 784 -12.39 -19.64 8.10
CA PHE A 784 -12.89 -18.85 9.22
C PHE A 784 -14.10 -19.54 9.85
N ALA A 785 -15.01 -20.10 9.05
CA ALA A 785 -16.13 -20.90 9.56
C ALA A 785 -15.70 -22.15 10.37
N GLN A 786 -14.53 -22.74 10.08
CA GLN A 786 -13.92 -23.78 10.91
C GLN A 786 -13.27 -23.20 12.17
N PHE A 787 -12.57 -22.07 12.07
CA PHE A 787 -12.01 -21.33 13.21
C PHE A 787 -13.10 -21.02 14.26
N GLU A 788 -14.22 -20.44 13.84
CA GLU A 788 -15.34 -20.11 14.72
C GLU A 788 -15.92 -21.31 15.48
N LYS A 789 -15.77 -22.51 14.93
CA LYS A 789 -16.29 -23.78 15.48
C LYS A 789 -15.23 -24.61 16.21
N ALA A 790 -13.96 -24.20 16.12
CA ALA A 790 -12.82 -24.94 16.64
C ALA A 790 -12.88 -25.02 18.17
N GLY A 791 -13.17 -23.90 18.84
CA GLY A 791 -13.11 -23.77 20.30
C GLY A 791 -11.66 -23.75 20.81
N THR A 792 -10.81 -24.69 20.36
CA THR A 792 -9.37 -24.67 20.61
C THR A 792 -8.55 -25.01 19.35
N LEU A 793 -7.44 -24.29 19.19
CA LEU A 793 -6.30 -24.62 18.32
C LEU A 793 -5.10 -24.87 19.23
N ASP A 794 -4.69 -26.13 19.35
CA ASP A 794 -3.63 -26.56 20.27
C ASP A 794 -2.35 -26.85 19.48
N TYR A 795 -1.40 -25.90 19.52
CA TYR A 795 -0.11 -25.95 18.82
C TYR A 795 0.98 -26.60 19.68
N SER A 796 1.75 -27.48 19.05
CA SER A 796 3.05 -27.94 19.56
C SER A 796 4.17 -27.25 18.79
N LEU A 797 4.99 -26.45 19.44
CA LEU A 797 6.08 -25.66 18.82
C LEU A 797 7.46 -26.14 19.25
N ASN A 798 8.49 -25.87 18.43
CA ASN A 798 9.89 -26.22 18.70
C ASN A 798 10.86 -25.25 18.00
N THR A 799 12.13 -25.28 18.39
CA THR A 799 13.25 -24.52 17.77
C THR A 799 13.79 -25.18 16.51
N VAL A 800 13.40 -26.43 16.22
CA VAL A 800 13.81 -27.19 15.03
C VAL A 800 12.63 -27.37 14.08
N PRO A 801 12.78 -27.10 12.77
CA PRO A 801 11.70 -27.27 11.79
C PRO A 801 11.23 -28.71 11.70
N ASN A 802 9.91 -28.92 11.70
CA ASN A 802 9.31 -30.18 11.28
C ASN A 802 9.00 -30.14 9.79
N THR A 803 9.87 -30.73 8.97
CA THR A 803 9.69 -30.79 7.51
C THR A 803 8.69 -31.85 7.04
N SER A 804 7.84 -32.36 7.94
CA SER A 804 6.81 -33.37 7.64
C SER A 804 5.38 -32.96 8.03
N TRP A 805 5.19 -31.88 8.79
CA TRP A 805 3.84 -31.39 9.11
C TRP A 805 3.29 -30.56 7.93
N ALA A 806 2.05 -30.86 7.52
CA ALA A 806 1.32 -30.16 6.45
C ALA A 806 2.09 -30.03 5.11
N THR A 807 2.76 -31.12 4.67
CA THR A 807 3.59 -31.12 3.45
C THR A 807 3.03 -31.92 2.29
N SER A 808 1.92 -32.63 2.48
CA SER A 808 1.26 -33.34 1.39
C SER A 808 0.60 -32.36 0.42
N PRO A 809 0.45 -32.69 -0.88
CA PRO A 809 -0.28 -31.84 -1.81
C PRO A 809 -1.70 -31.47 -1.34
N ASP A 810 -2.42 -32.40 -0.71
CA ASP A 810 -3.77 -32.16 -0.16
C ASP A 810 -3.78 -31.26 1.11
N ALA A 811 -2.60 -30.91 1.64
CA ALA A 811 -2.45 -30.03 2.79
C ALA A 811 -2.27 -28.55 2.41
N ALA A 812 -1.97 -28.28 1.13
CA ALA A 812 -1.86 -26.92 0.61
C ALA A 812 -3.20 -26.18 0.69
N PRO A 813 -3.19 -24.84 0.86
CA PRO A 813 -4.41 -24.05 0.79
C PRO A 813 -5.07 -24.14 -0.60
N PRO A 814 -6.39 -23.89 -0.69
CA PRO A 814 -7.13 -24.02 -1.93
C PRO A 814 -6.70 -22.96 -2.96
N SER A 815 -6.67 -23.36 -4.24
CA SER A 815 -6.60 -22.46 -5.40
C SER A 815 -7.82 -22.73 -6.29
N ASP A 816 -8.35 -21.70 -6.94
CA ASP A 816 -9.46 -21.80 -7.89
C ASP A 816 -8.96 -21.60 -9.33
N SER A 817 -8.97 -22.69 -10.09
CA SER A 817 -8.57 -22.74 -11.49
C SER A 817 -9.75 -22.61 -12.47
N THR A 818 -10.92 -22.13 -12.01
CA THR A 818 -12.04 -21.82 -12.89
C THR A 818 -11.62 -20.79 -13.94
N GLY A 819 -11.79 -21.14 -15.22
CA GLY A 819 -11.32 -20.33 -16.35
C GLY A 819 -9.79 -20.35 -16.58
N GLY A 820 -9.07 -21.16 -15.80
CA GLY A 820 -7.63 -21.42 -15.90
C GLY A 820 -7.29 -22.58 -16.82
N GLY A 821 -6.20 -23.30 -16.52
CA GLY A 821 -5.70 -24.42 -17.32
C GLY A 821 -5.30 -24.03 -18.74
N ARG A 822 -4.97 -22.74 -18.96
CA ARG A 822 -4.68 -22.16 -20.27
C ARG A 822 -3.31 -22.61 -20.80
N VAL A 823 -3.13 -22.44 -22.12
CA VAL A 823 -1.83 -22.55 -22.77
C VAL A 823 -1.26 -21.15 -22.92
N LEU A 824 -0.08 -20.92 -22.34
CA LEU A 824 0.64 -19.66 -22.42
C LEU A 824 1.70 -19.72 -23.52
N ALA A 825 2.02 -18.57 -24.11
CA ALA A 825 3.04 -18.46 -25.14
C ALA A 825 3.90 -17.20 -24.95
N ALA A 826 5.20 -17.34 -25.22
CA ALA A 826 6.15 -16.23 -25.30
C ALA A 826 7.17 -16.47 -26.39
N THR A 827 7.82 -15.39 -26.82
CA THR A 827 8.77 -15.41 -27.93
C THR A 827 10.09 -14.75 -27.57
N GLY A 828 11.20 -15.40 -27.91
CA GLY A 828 12.56 -14.93 -27.62
C GLY A 828 13.47 -14.85 -28.86
N PRO A 829 14.80 -14.81 -28.66
CA PRO A 829 15.54 -15.50 -27.59
C PRO A 829 15.71 -14.76 -26.26
N THR A 830 15.59 -13.43 -26.22
CA THR A 830 15.65 -12.62 -24.97
C THR A 830 14.36 -11.83 -24.77
N SER A 831 14.22 -11.10 -23.66
CA SER A 831 13.09 -10.18 -23.44
C SER A 831 13.03 -9.05 -24.47
N ASP A 832 14.18 -8.65 -25.05
CA ASP A 832 14.25 -7.67 -26.14
C ASP A 832 13.74 -8.19 -27.49
N GLY A 833 13.45 -9.48 -27.57
CA GLY A 833 13.13 -10.21 -28.79
C GLY A 833 14.39 -10.74 -29.49
N LEU A 834 14.42 -10.64 -30.82
CA LEU A 834 15.55 -11.03 -31.65
C LEU A 834 16.20 -9.78 -32.25
N ILE A 835 17.47 -9.54 -31.92
CA ILE A 835 18.25 -8.43 -32.49
C ILE A 835 19.26 -9.02 -33.47
N VAL A 836 19.22 -8.56 -34.72
CA VAL A 836 20.06 -9.06 -35.82
C VAL A 836 20.56 -7.89 -36.68
N ALA A 837 21.79 -8.01 -37.20
CA ALA A 837 22.32 -7.02 -38.13
C ALA A 837 21.61 -7.10 -39.50
N PRO A 838 21.56 -5.99 -40.28
CA PRO A 838 21.07 -6.03 -41.65
C PRO A 838 21.74 -7.15 -42.48
N GLY A 839 20.92 -7.93 -43.19
CA GLY A 839 21.36 -9.08 -43.99
C GLY A 839 21.79 -10.32 -43.19
N ALA A 840 21.82 -10.26 -41.85
CA ALA A 840 22.19 -11.39 -41.01
C ALA A 840 21.00 -12.33 -40.74
N SER A 841 21.29 -13.46 -40.11
CA SER A 841 20.27 -14.40 -39.64
C SER A 841 20.45 -14.71 -38.16
N GLY A 842 19.36 -15.00 -37.48
CA GLY A 842 19.33 -15.40 -36.08
C GLY A 842 18.16 -16.34 -35.79
N ASP A 843 18.20 -16.97 -34.63
CA ASP A 843 17.20 -17.94 -34.22
C ASP A 843 16.21 -17.30 -33.24
N ALA A 844 14.97 -17.13 -33.70
CA ALA A 844 13.85 -16.80 -32.83
C ALA A 844 13.37 -18.05 -32.08
N THR A 845 12.69 -17.85 -30.95
CA THR A 845 12.08 -18.94 -30.20
C THR A 845 10.60 -18.69 -29.95
N LEU A 846 9.80 -19.74 -29.97
CA LEU A 846 8.41 -19.77 -29.47
C LEU A 846 8.34 -20.78 -28.33
N ARG A 847 8.19 -20.31 -27.10
CA ARG A 847 7.98 -21.14 -25.90
C ARG A 847 6.49 -21.24 -25.62
N VAL A 848 6.01 -22.47 -25.44
CA VAL A 848 4.62 -22.77 -25.09
C VAL A 848 4.59 -23.49 -23.74
N THR A 849 3.77 -23.01 -22.81
CA THR A 849 3.60 -23.56 -21.46
C THR A 849 2.16 -23.99 -21.26
N ASN A 850 1.96 -25.24 -20.86
CA ASN A 850 0.63 -25.80 -20.62
C ASN A 850 0.37 -25.87 -19.11
N LEU A 851 -0.61 -25.12 -18.63
CA LEU A 851 -1.03 -25.14 -17.22
C LEU A 851 -2.04 -26.26 -16.93
N GLY A 852 -2.65 -26.83 -17.97
CA GLY A 852 -3.66 -27.88 -17.84
C GLY A 852 -3.10 -29.23 -17.38
N ALA A 853 -4.00 -30.06 -16.84
CA ALA A 853 -3.69 -31.39 -16.30
C ALA A 853 -3.49 -32.49 -17.37
N LYS A 854 -3.66 -32.17 -18.65
CA LYS A 854 -3.49 -33.11 -19.77
C LYS A 854 -2.48 -32.56 -20.77
N ALA A 855 -1.76 -33.45 -21.44
CA ALA A 855 -0.88 -33.03 -22.53
C ALA A 855 -1.71 -32.38 -23.64
N VAL A 856 -1.16 -31.35 -24.27
CA VAL A 856 -1.76 -30.64 -25.38
C VAL A 856 -0.79 -30.62 -26.55
N THR A 857 -1.28 -30.83 -27.76
CA THR A 857 -0.49 -30.58 -28.98
C THR A 857 -0.93 -29.25 -29.56
N VAL A 858 0.02 -28.34 -29.74
CA VAL A 858 -0.22 -26.97 -30.19
C VAL A 858 0.39 -26.81 -31.58
N ASP A 859 -0.46 -26.58 -32.56
CA ASP A 859 -0.04 -26.17 -33.89
C ASP A 859 0.19 -24.67 -33.91
N TRP A 860 1.22 -24.23 -34.61
CA TRP A 860 1.58 -22.82 -34.72
C TRP A 860 1.84 -22.43 -36.16
N THR A 861 1.47 -21.19 -36.49
CA THR A 861 1.83 -20.53 -37.75
C THR A 861 2.42 -19.16 -37.47
N ALA A 862 3.51 -18.83 -38.14
CA ALA A 862 4.24 -17.58 -37.97
C ALA A 862 4.12 -16.72 -39.24
N THR A 863 3.80 -15.45 -39.07
CA THR A 863 3.69 -14.46 -40.15
C THR A 863 4.72 -13.36 -39.94
N ALA A 864 5.49 -13.07 -40.98
CA ALA A 864 6.52 -12.04 -40.98
C ALA A 864 6.16 -10.89 -41.94
N PRO A 865 6.37 -9.62 -41.56
CA PRO A 865 6.18 -8.48 -42.44
C PRO A 865 7.31 -8.37 -43.45
N THR A 866 7.14 -7.51 -44.46
CA THR A 866 8.22 -7.19 -45.41
C THR A 866 9.43 -6.62 -44.65
N GLY A 867 10.63 -7.13 -44.95
CA GLY A 867 11.89 -6.74 -44.32
C GLY A 867 12.55 -7.84 -43.48
N VAL A 868 11.80 -8.90 -43.14
CA VAL A 868 12.32 -10.12 -42.51
C VAL A 868 11.73 -11.37 -43.17
N THR A 869 12.48 -12.46 -43.24
CA THR A 869 12.02 -13.74 -43.81
C THR A 869 12.20 -14.88 -42.82
N LEU A 870 11.22 -15.78 -42.76
CA LEU A 870 11.24 -16.96 -41.88
C LEU A 870 11.76 -18.18 -42.62
N GLY A 871 12.68 -18.93 -42.00
CA GLY A 871 13.12 -20.24 -42.50
C GLY A 871 12.05 -21.33 -42.36
N THR A 872 11.16 -21.18 -41.38
CA THR A 872 9.99 -22.04 -41.15
C THR A 872 8.82 -21.17 -40.69
N SER A 873 7.65 -21.33 -41.31
CA SER A 873 6.45 -20.53 -40.98
C SER A 873 5.33 -21.31 -40.27
N SER A 874 5.53 -22.59 -39.98
CA SER A 874 4.57 -23.40 -39.24
C SER A 874 5.21 -24.61 -38.58
N GLY A 875 4.60 -25.12 -37.51
CA GLY A 875 5.03 -26.35 -36.85
C GLY A 875 4.03 -26.81 -35.79
N SER A 876 4.44 -27.80 -35.01
CA SER A 876 3.62 -28.36 -33.92
C SER A 876 4.48 -28.69 -32.71
N LEU A 877 3.94 -28.49 -31.50
CA LEU A 877 4.59 -28.76 -30.22
C LEU A 877 3.66 -29.60 -29.34
N THR A 878 4.08 -30.80 -28.96
CA THR A 878 3.41 -31.55 -27.87
C THR A 878 3.96 -31.08 -26.53
N VAL A 879 3.11 -30.45 -25.73
CA VAL A 879 3.44 -29.86 -24.44
C VAL A 879 2.88 -30.77 -23.33
N PRO A 880 3.72 -31.29 -22.43
CA PRO A 880 3.24 -32.13 -21.33
C PRO A 880 2.33 -31.33 -20.38
N PRO A 881 1.52 -32.01 -19.56
CA PRO A 881 0.78 -31.36 -18.47
C PRO A 881 1.75 -30.58 -17.57
N SER A 882 1.36 -29.37 -17.15
CA SER A 882 2.13 -28.56 -16.21
C SER A 882 3.60 -28.33 -16.65
N GLY A 883 3.85 -28.27 -17.95
CA GLY A 883 5.19 -28.22 -18.52
C GLY A 883 5.31 -27.29 -19.71
N SER A 884 6.46 -27.30 -20.39
CA SER A 884 6.72 -26.40 -21.52
C SER A 884 7.48 -27.08 -22.64
N ALA A 885 7.27 -26.60 -23.86
CA ALA A 885 8.03 -26.98 -25.05
C ALA A 885 8.43 -25.71 -25.84
N GLN A 886 9.43 -25.83 -26.70
CA GLN A 886 9.94 -24.69 -27.47
C GLN A 886 10.21 -25.08 -28.92
N ALA A 887 9.83 -24.21 -29.85
CA ALA A 887 10.24 -24.27 -31.25
C ALA A 887 11.32 -23.20 -31.52
N THR A 888 12.26 -23.53 -32.40
CA THR A 888 13.24 -22.57 -32.96
C THR A 888 12.79 -22.19 -34.37
N VAL A 889 12.76 -20.89 -34.66
CA VAL A 889 12.34 -20.33 -35.94
C VAL A 889 13.48 -19.46 -36.49
N PRO A 890 14.20 -19.93 -37.53
CA PRO A 890 15.24 -19.12 -38.16
C PRO A 890 14.63 -17.87 -38.80
N VAL A 891 15.22 -16.71 -38.56
CA VAL A 891 14.83 -15.42 -39.14
C VAL A 891 16.02 -14.81 -39.85
N THR A 892 15.83 -14.36 -41.09
CA THR A 892 16.82 -13.61 -41.87
C THR A 892 16.33 -12.18 -42.05
N ALA A 893 17.17 -11.22 -41.69
CA ALA A 893 16.93 -9.81 -41.88
C ALA A 893 17.21 -9.36 -43.31
N GLY A 894 16.41 -8.43 -43.83
CA GLY A 894 16.77 -7.65 -45.01
C GLY A 894 17.81 -6.57 -44.69
N ASP A 895 18.05 -5.69 -45.66
CA ASP A 895 19.08 -4.64 -45.55
C ASP A 895 18.61 -3.36 -44.83
N THR A 896 17.32 -3.26 -44.51
CA THR A 896 16.72 -2.05 -43.92
C THR A 896 16.56 -2.20 -42.42
N GLU A 897 17.15 -1.27 -41.67
CA GLU A 897 17.00 -1.21 -40.23
C GLU A 897 15.56 -0.90 -39.82
N GLY A 898 15.16 -1.40 -38.66
CA GLY A 898 13.84 -1.17 -38.12
C GLY A 898 13.36 -2.31 -37.25
N SER A 899 12.19 -2.10 -36.65
CA SER A 899 11.51 -3.08 -35.82
C SER A 899 10.41 -3.77 -36.62
N TYR A 900 10.44 -5.11 -36.64
CA TYR A 900 9.53 -5.95 -37.40
C TYR A 900 8.83 -6.92 -36.44
N ALA A 901 7.49 -6.93 -36.47
CA ALA A 901 6.68 -7.81 -35.60
C ALA A 901 6.38 -9.14 -36.30
N VAL A 902 6.95 -10.24 -35.81
CA VAL A 902 6.60 -11.60 -36.27
C VAL A 902 5.51 -12.16 -35.37
N THR A 903 4.32 -12.42 -35.91
CA THR A 903 3.16 -12.88 -35.13
C THR A 903 3.00 -14.39 -35.24
N PHE A 904 2.76 -15.05 -34.11
CA PHE A 904 2.47 -16.47 -33.99
C PHE A 904 0.99 -16.68 -33.65
N ALA A 905 0.25 -17.31 -34.55
CA ALA A 905 -1.09 -17.83 -34.28
C ALA A 905 -0.99 -19.28 -33.80
N LEU A 906 -1.66 -19.59 -32.69
CA LEU A 906 -1.64 -20.89 -32.04
C LEU A 906 -3.01 -21.55 -32.08
N THR A 907 -3.04 -22.87 -32.22
CA THR A 907 -4.28 -23.65 -32.26
C THR A 907 -4.07 -24.97 -31.55
N ASP A 908 -5.03 -25.38 -30.73
CA ASP A 908 -5.07 -26.73 -30.16
C ASP A 908 -5.33 -27.74 -31.29
N HIS A 909 -4.43 -28.71 -31.45
CA HIS A 909 -4.42 -29.66 -32.57
C HIS A 909 -5.69 -30.53 -32.62
N ASP A 910 -6.18 -30.97 -31.47
CA ASP A 910 -7.26 -31.94 -31.37
C ASP A 910 -8.64 -31.28 -31.50
N SER A 911 -8.82 -30.12 -30.89
CA SER A 911 -10.08 -29.38 -30.88
C SER A 911 -10.22 -28.34 -32.00
N GLY A 912 -9.11 -27.89 -32.56
CA GLY A 912 -9.08 -26.77 -33.51
C GLY A 912 -9.35 -25.40 -32.87
N ALA A 913 -9.39 -25.32 -31.54
CA ALA A 913 -9.64 -24.07 -30.84
C ALA A 913 -8.43 -23.13 -30.94
N ALA A 914 -8.69 -21.85 -31.23
CA ALA A 914 -7.65 -20.82 -31.20
C ALA A 914 -7.14 -20.64 -29.77
N LEU A 915 -5.82 -20.56 -29.62
CA LEU A 915 -5.12 -20.28 -28.36
C LEU A 915 -4.53 -18.87 -28.41
N THR A 916 -4.18 -18.31 -27.26
CA THR A 916 -3.54 -16.99 -27.18
C THR A 916 -2.22 -16.99 -27.96
N GLY A 917 -2.16 -16.18 -29.01
CA GLY A 917 -0.97 -16.02 -29.84
C GLY A 917 0.16 -15.29 -29.13
N ALA A 918 1.30 -15.16 -29.80
CA ALA A 918 2.44 -14.39 -29.31
C ALA A 918 3.06 -13.54 -30.43
N THR A 919 3.65 -12.42 -30.07
CA THR A 919 4.31 -11.53 -31.03
C THR A 919 5.77 -11.37 -30.65
N LEU A 920 6.66 -11.71 -31.59
CA LEU A 920 8.09 -11.49 -31.48
C LEU A 920 8.47 -10.16 -32.12
N ARG A 921 9.24 -9.36 -31.38
CA ARG A 921 9.99 -8.24 -31.95
C ARG A 921 11.27 -8.74 -32.60
N VAL A 922 11.46 -8.42 -33.88
CA VAL A 922 12.74 -8.56 -34.57
C VAL A 922 13.28 -7.16 -34.84
N ALA A 923 14.35 -6.77 -34.14
CA ALA A 923 15.05 -5.53 -34.41
C ALA A 923 16.20 -5.79 -35.39
N VAL A 924 16.10 -5.21 -36.58
CA VAL A 924 17.20 -5.18 -37.55
C VAL A 924 18.00 -3.92 -37.29
N ALA A 925 19.20 -4.03 -36.74
CA ALA A 925 19.97 -2.91 -36.23
C ALA A 925 21.48 -3.11 -36.40
N GLN A 926 22.21 -2.04 -36.70
CA GLN A 926 23.67 -2.09 -36.74
C GLN A 926 24.23 -2.35 -35.33
N PRO A 927 25.32 -3.13 -35.23
CA PRO A 927 26.07 -3.20 -33.97
C PRO A 927 26.45 -1.80 -33.48
N GLY A 928 26.37 -1.57 -32.16
CA GLY A 928 26.71 -0.31 -31.50
C GLY A 928 25.52 0.60 -31.21
N GLU A 929 24.35 0.32 -31.79
CA GLU A 929 23.14 1.10 -31.56
C GLU A 929 22.40 0.68 -30.29
N LEU A 930 21.77 1.65 -29.60
CA LEU A 930 20.99 1.41 -28.37
C LEU A 930 19.49 1.26 -28.60
N TRP A 931 18.93 1.85 -29.65
CA TRP A 931 17.48 1.79 -29.93
C TRP A 931 16.87 0.37 -29.92
N PRO A 932 17.59 -0.72 -30.27
CA PRO A 932 17.04 -2.06 -30.16
C PRO A 932 16.71 -2.46 -28.72
N TYR A 933 17.30 -1.80 -27.72
CA TYR A 933 17.19 -2.12 -26.31
C TYR A 933 16.38 -1.09 -25.52
N GLU A 934 16.14 0.11 -26.07
CA GLU A 934 15.42 1.19 -25.39
C GLU A 934 14.10 0.69 -24.79
N SER A 935 13.87 1.03 -23.52
CA SER A 935 12.84 0.46 -22.67
C SER A 935 11.95 1.49 -21.98
N ASN A 936 12.33 2.78 -22.04
CA ASN A 936 11.60 3.88 -21.43
C ASN A 936 11.42 5.06 -22.40
N GLU A 937 10.25 5.72 -22.36
CA GLU A 937 9.98 7.00 -23.01
C GLU A 937 10.13 8.11 -21.96
N GLY A 938 11.27 8.80 -22.01
CA GLY A 938 11.67 9.78 -21.01
C GLY A 938 11.66 11.23 -21.49
N ILE A 939 11.36 11.47 -22.76
CA ILE A 939 11.42 12.80 -23.38
C ILE A 939 10.08 13.12 -24.06
N TYR A 940 9.37 14.11 -23.54
CA TYR A 940 8.05 14.49 -24.05
C TYR A 940 8.02 15.93 -24.56
N PRO A 941 7.21 16.23 -25.59
CA PRO A 941 6.85 17.61 -25.92
C PRO A 941 6.14 18.29 -24.74
N ASP A 942 6.32 19.60 -24.57
CA ASP A 942 5.57 20.36 -23.57
C ASP A 942 4.06 20.24 -23.82
N GLY A 943 3.26 20.15 -22.74
CA GLY A 943 1.81 19.98 -22.84
C GLY A 943 1.34 18.54 -23.02
N THR A 944 2.25 17.57 -23.15
CA THR A 944 1.90 16.15 -23.29
C THR A 944 1.52 15.56 -21.92
N HIS A 945 0.39 14.86 -21.88
CA HIS A 945 0.03 14.01 -20.74
C HIS A 945 0.69 12.64 -20.90
N PHE A 946 1.34 12.15 -19.85
CA PHE A 946 2.03 10.86 -19.84
C PHE A 946 1.96 10.21 -18.46
N GLY A 947 2.15 8.88 -18.39
CA GLY A 947 2.27 8.13 -17.15
C GLY A 947 3.72 7.75 -16.88
N GLY A 948 4.17 7.79 -15.62
CA GLY A 948 5.55 7.46 -15.22
C GLY A 948 6.57 8.53 -15.61
N GLY A 949 6.81 8.73 -16.91
CA GLY A 949 7.83 9.65 -17.41
C GLY A 949 9.25 9.08 -17.35
N PHE A 950 10.25 9.95 -17.26
CA PHE A 950 11.65 9.51 -17.17
C PHE A 950 11.97 8.85 -15.83
N ASP A 951 11.35 9.30 -14.74
CA ASP A 951 11.66 8.86 -13.37
C ASP A 951 10.61 7.92 -12.75
N ASP A 952 9.65 7.45 -13.54
CA ASP A 952 8.46 6.69 -13.12
C ASP A 952 7.55 7.42 -12.09
N GLY A 953 7.92 8.61 -11.64
CA GLY A 953 7.22 9.41 -10.62
C GLY A 953 6.33 10.51 -11.20
N GLY A 954 6.26 10.63 -12.52
CA GLY A 954 5.47 11.62 -13.23
C GLY A 954 6.27 12.82 -13.74
N TRP A 955 7.60 12.75 -13.79
CA TRP A 955 8.43 13.78 -14.40
C TRP A 955 9.26 13.26 -15.56
N ALA A 956 9.50 14.12 -16.54
CA ALA A 956 10.24 13.76 -17.73
C ALA A 956 11.07 14.93 -18.27
N TYR A 957 12.03 14.63 -19.14
CA TYR A 957 12.72 15.68 -19.89
C TYR A 957 11.75 16.36 -20.87
N SER A 958 11.86 17.69 -20.97
CA SER A 958 11.15 18.45 -22.00
C SER A 958 11.93 18.40 -23.33
N GLN A 959 11.29 17.91 -24.39
CA GLN A 959 11.83 17.95 -25.74
C GLN A 959 12.10 19.39 -26.20
N ASN A 960 11.24 20.32 -25.81
CA ASN A 960 11.34 21.74 -26.13
C ASN A 960 12.56 22.36 -25.41
N ALA A 961 12.74 22.06 -24.13
CA ALA A 961 13.90 22.52 -23.35
C ALA A 961 15.22 21.91 -23.86
N MET A 962 15.21 20.63 -24.27
CA MET A 962 16.36 19.99 -24.92
C MET A 962 16.72 20.68 -26.24
N THR A 963 15.72 20.98 -27.07
CA THR A 963 15.92 21.71 -28.33
C THR A 963 16.49 23.10 -28.07
N ALA A 964 16.00 23.80 -27.05
CA ALA A 964 16.54 25.09 -26.62
C ALA A 964 17.98 25.00 -26.09
N ALA A 965 18.36 23.85 -25.52
CA ALA A 965 19.73 23.52 -25.13
C ALA A 965 20.62 23.06 -26.30
N GLY A 966 20.09 23.06 -27.54
CA GLY A 966 20.81 22.73 -28.76
C GLY A 966 20.81 21.24 -29.11
N ILE A 967 20.00 20.41 -28.44
CA ILE A 967 19.90 18.98 -28.67
C ILE A 967 18.57 18.66 -29.35
N THR A 968 18.64 18.15 -30.58
CA THR A 968 17.48 17.70 -31.35
C THR A 968 17.53 16.18 -31.56
N SER A 969 16.40 15.58 -31.91
CA SER A 969 16.31 14.16 -32.30
C SER A 969 17.40 13.77 -33.32
N GLY A 970 18.18 12.73 -33.02
CA GLY A 970 19.28 12.26 -33.88
C GLY A 970 20.52 13.16 -33.92
N ALA A 971 20.60 14.22 -33.11
CA ALA A 971 21.72 15.15 -33.11
C ALA A 971 23.00 14.52 -32.56
N LYS A 972 24.15 15.07 -32.97
CA LYS A 972 25.44 14.71 -32.40
C LYS A 972 25.66 15.46 -31.07
N VAL A 973 25.98 14.73 -30.01
CA VAL A 973 26.38 15.28 -28.71
C VAL A 973 27.85 14.93 -28.49
N SER A 974 28.68 15.91 -28.15
CA SER A 974 30.10 15.67 -27.86
C SER A 974 30.39 16.03 -26.41
N ALA A 975 30.90 15.08 -25.64
CA ALA A 975 31.29 15.30 -24.25
C ALA A 975 32.59 14.55 -23.95
N ASP A 976 33.52 15.25 -23.29
CA ASP A 976 34.88 14.77 -23.00
C ASP A 976 35.66 14.27 -24.24
N GLY A 977 35.33 14.71 -25.45
CA GLY A 977 36.00 14.22 -26.67
C GLY A 977 35.57 12.83 -27.12
N ILE A 978 34.41 12.36 -26.66
CA ILE A 978 33.65 11.27 -27.29
C ILE A 978 32.43 11.88 -27.95
N ASP A 979 32.12 11.38 -29.13
CA ASP A 979 30.94 11.74 -29.89
C ASP A 979 29.85 10.68 -29.69
N TYR A 980 28.63 11.17 -29.44
CA TYR A 980 27.43 10.38 -29.21
C TYR A 980 26.36 10.78 -30.23
N THR A 981 25.53 9.82 -30.63
CA THR A 981 24.32 10.08 -31.40
C THR A 981 23.14 10.11 -30.45
N TRP A 982 22.50 11.27 -30.30
CA TRP A 982 21.28 11.42 -29.51
C TRP A 982 20.16 10.55 -30.10
N PRO A 983 19.30 9.92 -29.28
CA PRO A 983 18.21 9.07 -29.75
C PRO A 983 17.26 9.81 -30.71
N THR A 984 16.57 9.02 -31.52
CA THR A 984 15.48 9.54 -32.35
C THR A 984 14.21 9.60 -31.51
N ILE A 985 13.70 10.80 -31.27
CA ILE A 985 12.55 11.01 -30.40
C ILE A 985 11.27 10.95 -31.24
N ALA A 986 10.37 10.03 -30.90
CA ALA A 986 9.04 9.92 -31.47
C ALA A 986 8.03 9.62 -30.37
N ALA A 987 6.85 10.26 -30.41
CA ALA A 987 5.82 10.06 -29.40
C ALA A 987 5.38 8.59 -29.31
N GLY A 988 5.23 8.08 -28.09
CA GLY A 988 4.84 6.70 -27.82
C GLY A 988 5.94 5.68 -28.10
N ARG A 989 7.21 6.11 -28.21
CA ARG A 989 8.35 5.24 -28.44
C ARG A 989 9.38 5.45 -27.34
N PRO A 990 9.97 4.35 -26.81
CA PRO A 990 11.16 4.47 -25.98
C PRO A 990 12.23 5.32 -26.65
N ASP A 991 12.91 6.13 -25.86
CA ASP A 991 13.98 7.05 -26.28
C ASP A 991 15.23 6.94 -25.40
N ASN A 992 15.18 6.07 -24.39
CA ASN A 992 16.30 5.76 -23.53
C ASN A 992 16.25 4.32 -23.04
N LEU A 993 17.43 3.82 -22.65
CA LEU A 993 17.64 2.48 -22.14
C LEU A 993 17.80 2.50 -20.62
N GLU A 994 16.90 1.85 -19.90
CA GLU A 994 17.14 1.48 -18.51
C GLU A 994 18.13 0.32 -18.48
N VAL A 995 19.31 0.55 -17.89
CA VAL A 995 20.37 -0.44 -17.92
C VAL A 995 20.08 -1.58 -16.95
N ALA A 996 20.09 -2.78 -17.51
CA ALA A 996 19.65 -3.99 -16.83
C ALA A 996 20.53 -5.19 -17.21
N GLY A 997 21.80 -4.91 -17.57
CA GLY A 997 22.77 -5.93 -17.98
C GLY A 997 22.78 -6.25 -19.48
N GLN A 998 22.16 -5.42 -20.32
CA GLN A 998 22.13 -5.63 -21.77
C GLN A 998 23.56 -5.69 -22.33
N THR A 999 23.77 -6.58 -23.31
CA THR A 999 25.06 -6.69 -24.00
C THR A 999 24.94 -6.14 -25.40
N ILE A 1000 25.59 -4.99 -25.63
CA ILE A 1000 25.54 -4.25 -26.88
C ILE A 1000 26.73 -4.69 -27.75
N PRO A 1001 26.48 -5.43 -28.85
CA PRO A 1001 27.55 -5.79 -29.80
C PRO A 1001 28.13 -4.51 -30.41
N GLN A 1002 29.43 -4.49 -30.70
CA GLN A 1002 30.09 -3.34 -31.31
C GLN A 1002 30.41 -3.61 -32.79
N PRO A 1003 30.48 -2.57 -33.65
CA PRO A 1003 30.88 -2.73 -35.04
C PRO A 1003 32.22 -3.47 -35.16
N ALA A 1004 32.37 -4.28 -36.20
CA ALA A 1004 33.64 -4.96 -36.46
C ALA A 1004 34.79 -3.92 -36.60
N GLY A 1005 35.89 -4.13 -35.86
CA GLY A 1005 37.04 -3.24 -35.87
C GLY A 1005 36.97 -2.06 -34.91
N THR A 1006 35.94 -1.97 -34.05
CA THR A 1006 35.81 -0.89 -33.05
C THR A 1006 36.95 -0.91 -32.03
N SER A 1007 37.69 0.19 -31.91
CA SER A 1007 38.79 0.37 -30.95
C SER A 1007 38.90 1.83 -30.52
N GLY A 1008 39.37 2.09 -29.30
CA GLY A 1008 39.61 3.44 -28.77
C GLY A 1008 40.14 3.40 -27.35
N ALA A 1009 40.61 4.54 -26.84
CA ALA A 1009 41.13 4.62 -25.47
C ALA A 1009 40.04 4.65 -24.38
N PHE A 1010 38.81 5.05 -24.73
CA PHE A 1010 37.71 5.17 -23.79
C PHE A 1010 36.38 4.70 -24.37
N LEU A 1011 35.58 4.04 -23.53
CA LEU A 1011 34.14 3.89 -23.69
C LEU A 1011 33.46 5.06 -22.98
N GLY A 1012 32.55 5.72 -23.68
CA GLY A 1012 31.70 6.78 -23.16
C GLY A 1012 30.27 6.29 -23.01
N LEU A 1013 29.63 6.65 -21.92
CA LEU A 1013 28.21 6.42 -21.64
C LEU A 1013 27.53 7.77 -21.42
N LEU A 1014 26.51 8.07 -22.20
CA LEU A 1014 25.71 9.29 -22.11
C LEU A 1014 24.37 8.97 -21.46
N GLY A 1015 24.13 9.50 -20.27
CA GLY A 1015 22.98 9.11 -19.46
C GLY A 1015 22.88 9.84 -18.12
N SER A 1016 21.86 9.47 -17.34
CA SER A 1016 21.59 10.00 -16.00
C SER A 1016 20.90 8.94 -15.15
N ALA A 1017 20.95 9.11 -13.83
CA ALA A 1017 20.18 8.28 -12.91
C ALA A 1017 18.87 8.97 -12.48
N THR A 1018 17.85 8.19 -12.18
CA THR A 1018 16.63 8.59 -11.48
C THR A 1018 16.60 7.91 -10.11
N ASN A 1019 15.87 8.51 -9.16
CA ASN A 1019 15.73 7.99 -7.79
C ASN A 1019 17.07 7.70 -7.10
N ALA A 1020 18.13 8.45 -7.47
CA ALA A 1020 19.44 8.28 -6.89
C ALA A 1020 19.46 8.72 -5.41
N PRO A 1021 20.42 8.26 -4.59
CA PRO A 1021 20.44 8.61 -3.18
C PRO A 1021 20.53 10.12 -2.95
N THR A 1022 19.74 10.63 -2.01
CA THR A 1022 19.66 12.07 -1.71
C THR A 1022 20.95 12.64 -1.12
N ASP A 1023 21.90 11.79 -0.70
CA ASP A 1023 23.24 12.19 -0.26
C ASP A 1023 24.20 12.56 -1.41
N GLY A 1024 23.74 12.39 -2.66
CA GLY A 1024 24.49 12.73 -3.87
C GLY A 1024 25.55 11.69 -4.27
N SER A 1025 25.53 10.49 -3.69
CA SER A 1025 26.46 9.40 -4.05
C SER A 1025 26.24 8.83 -5.45
N GLY A 1026 25.04 9.02 -6.02
CA GLY A 1026 24.68 8.53 -7.35
C GLY A 1026 24.46 7.01 -7.40
N VAL A 1027 24.20 6.48 -8.59
CA VAL A 1027 23.90 5.06 -8.79
C VAL A 1027 25.10 4.35 -9.40
N PRO A 1028 25.79 3.45 -8.66
CA PRO A 1028 26.94 2.71 -9.18
C PRO A 1028 26.51 1.51 -10.05
N GLY A 1029 27.39 1.11 -10.96
CA GLY A 1029 27.12 0.01 -11.88
C GLY A 1029 28.39 -0.56 -12.52
N ALA A 1030 28.47 -1.88 -12.66
CA ALA A 1030 29.61 -2.54 -13.29
C ALA A 1030 29.43 -2.64 -14.82
N VAL A 1031 30.37 -2.09 -15.58
CA VAL A 1031 30.44 -2.18 -17.04
C VAL A 1031 31.53 -3.17 -17.42
N THR A 1032 31.26 -4.03 -18.39
CA THR A 1032 32.26 -4.95 -18.96
C THR A 1032 32.40 -4.73 -20.45
N ALA A 1033 33.59 -4.36 -20.92
CA ALA A 1033 33.95 -4.41 -22.33
C ALA A 1033 34.59 -5.77 -22.63
N THR A 1034 34.04 -6.51 -23.58
CA THR A 1034 34.59 -7.78 -24.06
C THR A 1034 35.31 -7.54 -25.39
N TYR A 1035 36.56 -7.95 -25.49
CA TYR A 1035 37.36 -7.82 -26.70
C TYR A 1035 37.20 -9.04 -27.62
N THR A 1036 37.53 -8.89 -28.90
CA THR A 1036 37.40 -9.96 -29.90
C THR A 1036 38.29 -11.19 -29.64
N ASP A 1037 39.31 -11.06 -28.78
CA ASP A 1037 40.16 -12.17 -28.32
C ASP A 1037 39.57 -12.92 -27.10
N GLY A 1038 38.37 -12.53 -26.64
CA GLY A 1038 37.67 -13.10 -25.49
C GLY A 1038 38.10 -12.54 -24.13
N THR A 1039 39.10 -11.64 -24.09
CA THR A 1039 39.48 -10.95 -22.84
C THR A 1039 38.47 -9.87 -22.48
N THR A 1040 38.45 -9.44 -21.21
CA THR A 1040 37.51 -8.42 -20.72
C THR A 1040 38.22 -7.31 -19.97
N ALA A 1041 37.69 -6.09 -20.08
CA ALA A 1041 37.98 -4.97 -19.20
C ALA A 1041 36.71 -4.64 -18.40
N LYS A 1042 36.85 -4.49 -17.08
CA LYS A 1042 35.75 -4.18 -16.18
C LYS A 1042 36.00 -2.85 -15.48
N ALA A 1043 34.97 -2.04 -15.34
CA ALA A 1043 35.00 -0.82 -14.56
C ALA A 1043 33.68 -0.62 -13.83
N THR A 1044 33.72 0.06 -12.69
CA THR A 1044 32.53 0.57 -12.03
C THR A 1044 32.33 2.02 -12.46
N VAL A 1045 31.15 2.32 -12.99
CA VAL A 1045 30.69 3.68 -13.28
C VAL A 1045 29.65 4.08 -12.24
N THR A 1046 29.50 5.37 -11.99
CA THR A 1046 28.46 5.90 -11.12
C THR A 1046 27.79 7.06 -11.84
N PHE A 1047 26.46 7.07 -11.90
CA PHE A 1047 25.68 8.15 -12.54
C PHE A 1047 25.04 9.06 -11.49
N SER A 1048 25.07 10.36 -11.77
CA SER A 1048 24.42 11.37 -10.95
C SER A 1048 22.91 11.39 -11.19
N ASP A 1049 22.14 11.80 -10.18
CA ASP A 1049 20.71 12.10 -10.33
C ASP A 1049 20.47 13.13 -11.44
N TRP A 1050 19.45 12.90 -12.26
CA TRP A 1050 19.09 13.73 -13.40
C TRP A 1050 18.67 15.14 -13.04
N THR A 1051 18.23 15.41 -11.80
CA THR A 1051 17.94 16.76 -11.28
C THR A 1051 18.96 17.25 -10.26
N LEU A 1052 19.95 16.42 -9.93
CA LEU A 1052 20.86 16.63 -8.79
C LEU A 1052 20.09 16.87 -7.48
N ASN A 1053 19.09 16.04 -7.21
CA ASN A 1053 18.21 16.13 -6.03
C ASN A 1053 17.55 17.51 -5.93
N GLY A 1054 16.88 17.96 -7.00
CA GLY A 1054 16.28 19.30 -7.09
C GLY A 1054 17.31 20.44 -7.02
N GLY A 1055 18.56 20.17 -7.40
CA GLY A 1055 19.69 21.12 -7.33
C GLY A 1055 20.39 21.20 -5.97
N SER A 1056 20.03 20.34 -5.00
CA SER A 1056 20.70 20.29 -3.69
C SER A 1056 22.05 19.57 -3.72
N SER A 1057 22.31 18.78 -4.75
CA SER A 1057 23.54 17.98 -4.93
C SER A 1057 24.43 18.50 -6.06
N LYS A 1058 25.68 18.01 -6.11
CA LYS A 1058 26.62 18.26 -7.21
C LYS A 1058 26.77 16.99 -8.05
N PRO A 1059 27.18 17.09 -9.33
CA PRO A 1059 27.52 15.91 -10.12
C PRO A 1059 28.59 15.07 -9.42
N VAL A 1060 28.41 13.75 -9.45
CA VAL A 1060 29.38 12.77 -8.96
C VAL A 1060 30.71 12.95 -9.69
N ALA A 1061 31.82 12.73 -8.99
CA ALA A 1061 33.15 12.84 -9.59
C ALA A 1061 33.28 11.94 -10.83
N GLY A 1062 33.72 12.51 -11.96
CA GLY A 1062 33.82 11.81 -13.24
C GLY A 1062 32.57 11.84 -14.11
N ASN A 1063 31.49 12.49 -13.66
CA ASN A 1063 30.31 12.81 -14.50
C ASN A 1063 30.49 14.20 -15.09
N THR A 1064 30.68 14.27 -16.41
CA THR A 1064 30.73 15.53 -17.14
C THR A 1064 29.33 15.91 -17.61
N THR A 1065 28.84 17.09 -17.27
CA THR A 1065 27.54 17.57 -17.77
C THR A 1065 27.60 17.80 -19.28
N ALA A 1066 26.87 16.99 -20.04
CA ALA A 1066 26.76 17.06 -21.49
C ALA A 1066 25.60 17.97 -21.93
N VAL A 1067 24.47 17.91 -21.21
CA VAL A 1067 23.26 18.70 -21.51
C VAL A 1067 22.67 19.23 -20.20
N THR A 1068 22.04 20.41 -20.25
CA THR A 1068 21.26 20.98 -19.14
C THR A 1068 20.02 21.66 -19.69
N THR A 1069 18.85 21.30 -19.16
CA THR A 1069 17.58 21.97 -19.46
C THR A 1069 17.24 23.00 -18.39
N GLY A 1070 16.43 24.00 -18.76
CA GLY A 1070 15.98 25.04 -17.83
C GLY A 1070 14.82 24.62 -16.91
N TYR A 1071 14.08 23.57 -17.30
CA TYR A 1071 12.91 23.02 -16.62
C TYR A 1071 12.71 21.55 -17.03
N ARG A 1072 11.75 20.88 -16.39
CA ARG A 1072 11.27 19.52 -16.71
C ARG A 1072 9.75 19.51 -16.87
N ASN A 1073 9.23 18.47 -17.53
CA ASN A 1073 7.78 18.29 -17.71
C ASN A 1073 7.16 17.54 -16.53
N THR A 1074 5.87 17.80 -16.28
CA THR A 1074 5.02 17.04 -15.36
C THR A 1074 4.03 16.20 -16.16
N SER A 1075 3.67 15.03 -15.64
CA SER A 1075 2.72 14.07 -16.22
C SER A 1075 1.34 14.67 -16.56
N SER A 1076 0.96 15.74 -15.87
CA SER A 1076 -0.26 16.53 -16.10
C SER A 1076 -0.20 17.46 -17.32
N GLY A 1077 0.86 17.40 -18.14
CA GLY A 1077 1.10 18.33 -19.25
C GLY A 1077 1.64 19.69 -18.81
N GLY A 1078 2.00 19.84 -17.54
CA GLY A 1078 2.63 21.04 -16.99
C GLY A 1078 4.16 21.03 -17.07
N THR A 1079 4.78 22.05 -16.49
CA THR A 1079 6.25 22.19 -16.36
C THR A 1079 6.63 22.61 -14.95
N ASP A 1080 7.78 22.16 -14.47
CA ASP A 1080 8.39 22.52 -13.19
C ASP A 1080 9.79 23.14 -13.44
N ASN A 1081 10.13 24.23 -12.74
CA ASN A 1081 11.37 25.01 -12.90
C ASN A 1081 12.63 24.32 -12.33
N VAL A 1082 12.56 23.01 -12.10
CA VAL A 1082 13.72 22.17 -11.75
C VAL A 1082 14.53 21.87 -13.01
N LYS A 1083 15.83 22.16 -12.96
CA LYS A 1083 16.76 21.83 -14.06
C LYS A 1083 16.96 20.33 -14.15
N ALA A 1084 17.05 19.82 -15.37
CA ALA A 1084 17.46 18.45 -15.62
C ALA A 1084 18.79 18.40 -16.39
N TYR A 1085 19.57 17.35 -16.16
CA TYR A 1085 20.94 17.19 -16.61
C TYR A 1085 21.12 15.84 -17.31
N VAL A 1086 21.98 15.81 -18.32
CA VAL A 1086 22.50 14.57 -18.93
C VAL A 1086 24.01 14.54 -18.75
N PHE A 1087 24.55 13.42 -18.27
CA PHE A 1087 25.96 13.27 -17.96
C PHE A 1087 26.66 12.35 -18.95
N ALA A 1088 27.94 12.61 -19.20
CA ALA A 1088 28.85 11.71 -19.86
C ALA A 1088 29.80 11.11 -18.82
N VAL A 1089 29.93 9.78 -18.84
CA VAL A 1089 30.84 9.01 -17.97
C VAL A 1089 31.77 8.19 -18.84
N LYS A 1090 33.07 8.18 -18.51
CA LYS A 1090 34.10 7.49 -19.28
C LYS A 1090 34.69 6.30 -18.55
N VAL A 1091 34.93 5.24 -19.30
CA VAL A 1091 35.60 4.01 -18.87
C VAL A 1091 36.85 3.80 -19.72
N PRO A 1092 38.04 3.63 -19.12
CA PRO A 1092 39.26 3.32 -19.87
C PRO A 1092 39.17 1.97 -20.60
N LEU A 1093 39.67 1.93 -21.83
CA LEU A 1093 39.82 0.73 -22.66
C LEU A 1093 41.30 0.51 -23.04
N ASP A 1094 41.62 -0.68 -23.54
CA ASP A 1094 42.91 -0.95 -24.20
C ASP A 1094 42.80 -0.55 -25.68
N PRO A 1095 43.45 0.56 -26.10
CA PRO A 1095 43.33 1.07 -27.48
C PRO A 1095 43.99 0.15 -28.51
N THR A 1096 44.77 -0.85 -28.08
CA THR A 1096 45.40 -1.82 -28.99
C THR A 1096 44.51 -3.01 -29.33
N ARG A 1097 43.34 -3.11 -28.69
CA ARG A 1097 42.39 -4.22 -28.87
C ARG A 1097 41.10 -3.74 -29.51
N THR A 1098 40.42 -4.66 -30.16
CA THR A 1098 39.10 -4.44 -30.75
C THR A 1098 38.02 -4.89 -29.78
N VAL A 1099 37.07 -4.01 -29.47
CA VAL A 1099 35.91 -4.29 -28.63
C VAL A 1099 34.89 -5.08 -29.45
N ALA A 1100 34.47 -6.24 -28.94
CA ALA A 1100 33.42 -7.06 -29.53
C ALA A 1100 32.04 -6.69 -28.98
N SER A 1101 31.93 -6.42 -27.68
CA SER A 1101 30.67 -6.02 -27.05
C SER A 1101 30.89 -5.24 -25.76
N VAL A 1102 29.86 -4.52 -25.34
CA VAL A 1102 29.78 -3.83 -24.06
C VAL A 1102 28.59 -4.39 -23.29
N THR A 1103 28.84 -5.02 -22.14
CA THR A 1103 27.79 -5.38 -21.19
C THR A 1103 27.60 -4.21 -20.22
N LEU A 1104 26.39 -3.68 -20.22
CA LEU A 1104 25.97 -2.55 -19.40
C LEU A 1104 25.74 -2.95 -17.94
N PRO A 1105 25.65 -1.99 -17.02
CA PRO A 1105 25.36 -2.29 -15.63
C PRO A 1105 23.98 -2.90 -15.44
N VAL A 1106 23.83 -3.61 -14.33
CA VAL A 1106 22.53 -3.86 -13.69
C VAL A 1106 22.41 -2.82 -12.59
N THR A 1107 21.38 -1.97 -12.64
CA THR A 1107 21.06 -1.04 -11.56
C THR A 1107 20.43 -1.78 -10.39
N GLY A 1108 20.58 -1.24 -9.18
CA GLY A 1108 19.95 -1.78 -7.97
C GLY A 1108 19.09 -0.71 -7.29
N ALA A 1109 18.52 -1.06 -6.14
CA ALA A 1109 17.49 -0.26 -5.44
C ALA A 1109 17.84 1.18 -5.04
N THR A 1110 19.09 1.59 -5.21
CA THR A 1110 19.51 2.98 -5.00
C THR A 1110 19.13 3.91 -6.16
N GLY A 1111 18.49 3.42 -7.23
CA GLY A 1111 18.01 4.22 -8.36
C GLY A 1111 18.24 3.56 -9.72
N THR A 1112 17.59 4.07 -10.77
CA THR A 1112 17.65 3.53 -12.14
C THR A 1112 18.62 4.36 -12.99
N VAL A 1113 19.50 3.71 -13.76
CA VAL A 1113 20.38 4.39 -14.72
C VAL A 1113 19.80 4.27 -16.11
N HIS A 1114 19.66 5.42 -16.76
CA HIS A 1114 19.16 5.54 -18.12
C HIS A 1114 20.30 5.98 -19.04
N LEU A 1115 20.46 5.30 -20.17
CA LEU A 1115 21.39 5.69 -21.24
C LEU A 1115 20.64 6.15 -22.47
N PHE A 1116 21.07 7.30 -22.99
CA PHE A 1116 20.63 7.84 -24.28
C PHE A 1116 21.56 7.41 -25.42
N ALA A 1117 22.85 7.21 -25.13
CA ALA A 1117 23.83 6.82 -26.14
C ALA A 1117 25.09 6.19 -25.52
N ILE A 1118 25.80 5.38 -26.31
CA ILE A 1118 27.17 4.96 -26.06
C ILE A 1118 28.08 5.41 -27.19
N GLY A 1119 29.37 5.58 -26.89
CA GLY A 1119 30.38 5.92 -27.89
C GLY A 1119 31.75 5.41 -27.50
N ILE A 1120 32.63 5.18 -28.47
CA ILE A 1120 34.04 4.85 -28.22
C ILE A 1120 34.89 5.95 -28.86
N GLY A 1121 35.84 6.48 -28.11
CA GLY A 1121 36.70 7.56 -28.58
C GLY A 1121 37.96 7.73 -27.74
N GLY A 1122 38.83 8.64 -28.18
CA GLY A 1122 40.16 8.86 -27.61
C GLY A 1122 41.27 8.23 -28.42
#